data_AF-A0A523NLX4-F1
#
_entry.id   AF-A0A523NLX4-F1
#
_cell.length_a   1.000
_cell.length_b   1.000
_cell.length_c   1.000
_cell.angle_alpha   90.00
_cell.angle_beta   90.00
_cell.angle_gamma   90.00
#
_symmetry.space_group_name_H-M   'P 1'
#
loop_
_entity.id
_entity.type
_entity.pdbx_description
1 polymer ?
#
loop_
_entity_poly.entity_id
_entity_poly.type
_entity_poly.pdbx_seq_one_letter_code
_entity_poly.pdbx_strand_id
1 'polypeptide(L)'
;MRRYSSVLLLVPVLALALGLALIDFAVAQTLDLDGPTAASPPSLGLGTYAADLSRLLKQEMKDIAAASVGRDPVARTIALTSIKYRDLAIRLLDGGDDAGPAGSPAVLAGVRLVRGRRGIDALIGRVTGPDSRDGPAHAALRRYVEPGHAWSTEPDPDDPGALDAALAEHLEPLAVAVRLLVPGETTSHWVTASQVRQGPQQPAAPAIDELLGVLVGMADTTGLGDDGRVALHEVLDYLRRGASFEQFEPQVRECAVLLTDALAFWTELDTAAWLSDAQRTTCRAIITAAIVQAADKQTHARGVDRLRRLAEARRIIRRISELHGAARAAAPGRSRRDTPQIDMAPVTRAFGTVVTAAGDNPGHTSPQVDRLIAILDRMIAYRELRTPALTRELRHAWRKLHHDYERTERGVLDAMPQLATTPGAMADPALASLVADHRQYLEDLRRLQSLPLWLETIRQAAPRAAGPFGGQLRQLISDLGAPSRRHAAVQAIDRLDRQIRSYFPMPFERRLIDGDRAAIIATGGLHEELAVVIEQQRLLWLAAWGAGELGDEGTRMETLYRLMQIMADSARLLETDADAIELDRWAAWELDAAMMQRIGTDLRNRLRLASKAAVTDDQGGLAEQVSRIRAGETALISTLLARLD
;
A
#
# COMPACT_ATOMS: atom_id res chain seq x y z
N MET A 1 -0.80 -53.09 36.84
CA MET A 1 -0.09 -51.86 37.26
C MET A 1 0.92 -51.33 36.22
N ARG A 2 0.68 -51.55 34.91
CA ARG A 2 1.34 -50.87 33.78
C ARG A 2 0.32 -50.85 32.64
N ARG A 3 0.31 -49.79 31.83
CA ARG A 3 -0.57 -49.48 30.68
C ARG A 3 -1.72 -48.48 30.95
N TYR A 4 -1.41 -47.24 31.34
CA TYR A 4 -2.27 -46.06 31.12
C TYR A 4 -1.43 -44.75 31.04
N SER A 5 -0.27 -44.77 30.35
CA SER A 5 0.59 -43.57 30.22
C SER A 5 0.77 -43.07 28.78
N SER A 6 0.14 -43.71 27.79
CA SER A 6 0.34 -43.35 26.37
C SER A 6 -0.76 -42.46 25.79
N VAL A 7 -1.87 -42.24 26.52
CA VAL A 7 -3.04 -41.48 26.00
C VAL A 7 -3.01 -40.00 26.44
N LEU A 8 -2.29 -39.66 27.51
CA LEU A 8 -2.20 -38.29 28.04
C LEU A 8 -1.18 -37.39 27.31
N LEU A 9 -0.33 -37.95 26.45
CA LEU A 9 0.63 -37.19 25.63
C LEU A 9 0.16 -36.95 24.19
N LEU A 10 -0.94 -37.57 23.77
CA LEU A 10 -1.47 -37.45 22.40
C LEU A 10 -2.33 -36.20 22.23
N VAL A 11 -3.03 -35.75 23.27
CA VAL A 11 -3.91 -34.57 23.23
C VAL A 11 -3.16 -33.24 23.09
N PRO A 12 -2.04 -32.98 23.79
CA PRO A 12 -1.29 -31.74 23.61
C PRO A 12 -0.58 -31.69 22.25
N VAL A 13 -0.11 -32.84 21.74
CA VAL A 13 0.57 -32.93 20.44
C VAL A 13 -0.41 -32.77 19.28
N LEU A 14 -1.62 -33.32 19.40
CA LEU A 14 -2.69 -33.09 18.42
C LEU A 14 -3.18 -31.63 18.45
N ALA A 15 -3.28 -31.01 19.63
CA ALA A 15 -3.66 -29.60 19.76
C ALA A 15 -2.58 -28.64 19.24
N LEU A 16 -1.29 -28.99 19.39
CA LEU A 16 -0.17 -28.23 18.81
C LEU A 16 -0.10 -28.39 17.28
N ALA A 17 -0.38 -29.59 16.76
CA ALA A 17 -0.44 -29.85 15.33
C ALA A 17 -1.66 -29.20 14.66
N LEU A 18 -2.82 -29.18 15.34
CA LEU A 18 -4.02 -28.45 14.88
C LEU A 18 -3.79 -26.93 14.96
N GLY A 19 -3.09 -26.46 15.99
CA GLY A 19 -2.71 -25.05 16.15
C GLY A 19 -1.71 -24.56 15.10
N LEU A 20 -0.74 -25.39 14.71
CA LEU A 20 0.20 -25.09 13.62
C LEU A 20 -0.47 -25.14 12.24
N ALA A 21 -1.38 -26.09 12.01
CA ALA A 21 -2.17 -26.15 10.77
C ALA A 21 -3.17 -24.99 10.61
N LEU A 22 -3.72 -24.47 11.70
CA LEU A 22 -4.61 -23.30 11.69
C LEU A 22 -3.85 -21.96 11.55
N ILE A 23 -2.58 -21.91 11.97
CA ILE A 23 -1.72 -20.73 11.77
C ILE A 23 -1.24 -20.64 10.32
N ASP A 24 -0.92 -21.76 9.66
CA ASP A 24 -0.64 -21.77 8.22
C ASP A 24 -1.87 -21.44 7.37
N PHE A 25 -3.08 -21.78 7.85
CA PHE A 25 -4.34 -21.42 7.16
C PHE A 25 -4.71 -19.93 7.33
N ALA A 26 -4.30 -19.28 8.42
CA ALA A 26 -4.56 -17.86 8.67
C ALA A 26 -3.54 -16.91 8.02
N VAL A 27 -2.33 -17.39 7.71
CA VAL A 27 -1.31 -16.62 6.98
C VAL A 27 -1.47 -16.76 5.45
N ALA A 28 -2.20 -17.78 4.98
CA ALA A 28 -2.52 -18.00 3.57
C ALA A 28 -3.80 -17.29 3.06
N GLN A 29 -4.47 -16.47 3.89
CA GLN A 29 -5.61 -15.64 3.47
C GLN A 29 -5.26 -14.17 3.18
N THR A 30 -4.05 -13.90 2.70
CA THR A 30 -3.91 -12.82 1.72
C THR A 30 -4.65 -13.28 0.47
N LEU A 31 -5.74 -12.59 0.08
CA LEU A 31 -6.54 -12.87 -1.11
C LEU A 31 -5.66 -13.28 -2.30
N ASP A 32 -5.57 -14.58 -2.54
CA ASP A 32 -5.04 -15.16 -3.77
C ASP A 32 -6.23 -15.31 -4.71
N LEU A 33 -6.45 -14.29 -5.55
CA LEU A 33 -7.55 -14.23 -6.51
C LEU A 33 -7.25 -14.98 -7.82
N ASP A 34 -6.08 -15.61 -7.96
CA ASP A 34 -5.63 -16.20 -9.23
C ASP A 34 -5.47 -17.74 -9.18
N GLY A 35 -5.90 -18.40 -8.09
CA GLY A 35 -5.85 -19.85 -7.97
C GLY A 35 -6.98 -20.57 -8.74
N PRO A 36 -6.71 -21.52 -9.65
CA PRO A 36 -7.70 -22.22 -10.48
C PRO A 36 -8.63 -23.20 -9.72
N THR A 37 -8.65 -23.16 -8.39
CA THR A 37 -9.48 -24.03 -7.53
C THR A 37 -10.18 -23.28 -6.40
N ALA A 38 -10.37 -21.96 -6.51
CA ALA A 38 -11.20 -21.22 -5.56
C ALA A 38 -12.64 -21.77 -5.60
N ALA A 39 -13.10 -22.33 -4.48
CA ALA A 39 -14.50 -22.66 -4.29
C ALA A 39 -15.33 -21.37 -4.49
N SER A 40 -16.38 -21.45 -5.30
CA SER A 40 -17.26 -20.30 -5.55
C SER A 40 -17.68 -19.66 -4.23
N PRO A 41 -17.52 -18.32 -4.08
CA PRO A 41 -17.97 -17.63 -2.88
C PRO A 41 -19.46 -17.91 -2.66
N PRO A 42 -19.94 -17.99 -1.40
CA PRO A 42 -21.37 -18.11 -1.14
C PRO A 42 -22.09 -16.94 -1.80
N SER A 43 -23.02 -17.25 -2.69
CA SER A 43 -23.90 -16.26 -3.31
C SER A 43 -24.76 -15.61 -2.22
N LEU A 44 -24.31 -14.48 -1.69
CA LEU A 44 -25.20 -13.54 -1.01
C LEU A 44 -26.20 -13.09 -2.07
N GLY A 45 -27.44 -13.56 -2.00
CA GLY A 45 -28.48 -13.23 -2.98
C GLY A 45 -28.82 -11.75 -2.91
N LEU A 46 -28.13 -10.92 -3.69
CA LEU A 46 -28.39 -9.48 -3.85
C LEU A 46 -29.87 -9.18 -4.15
N GLY A 47 -30.58 -10.11 -4.79
CA GLY A 47 -31.99 -9.94 -5.13
C GLY A 47 -32.97 -9.89 -3.96
N THR A 48 -32.62 -10.37 -2.75
CA THR A 48 -33.52 -10.15 -1.60
C THR A 48 -33.43 -8.74 -1.05
N TYR A 49 -32.24 -8.12 -1.09
CA TYR A 49 -32.02 -6.77 -0.56
C TYR A 49 -32.57 -5.67 -1.47
N ALA A 50 -32.31 -5.74 -2.78
CA ALA A 50 -32.84 -4.79 -3.75
C ALA A 50 -34.38 -4.79 -3.73
N ALA A 51 -35.00 -5.97 -3.71
CA ALA A 51 -36.45 -6.12 -3.64
C ALA A 51 -37.07 -5.53 -2.36
N ASP A 52 -36.41 -5.68 -1.21
CA ASP A 52 -36.87 -5.12 0.07
C ASP A 52 -36.79 -3.59 0.08
N LEU A 53 -35.71 -3.01 -0.45
CA LEU A 53 -35.58 -1.55 -0.62
C LEU A 53 -36.62 -1.01 -1.61
N SER A 54 -36.84 -1.68 -2.75
CA SER A 54 -37.87 -1.32 -3.71
C SER A 54 -39.27 -1.36 -3.08
N ARG A 55 -39.57 -2.37 -2.23
CA ARG A 55 -40.85 -2.46 -1.51
C ARG A 55 -41.03 -1.29 -0.54
N LEU A 56 -40.00 -0.93 0.22
CA LEU A 56 -39.99 0.21 1.13
C LEU A 56 -40.27 1.52 0.37
N LEU A 57 -39.57 1.76 -0.73
CA LEU A 57 -39.74 2.98 -1.54
C LEU A 57 -41.14 3.07 -2.16
N LYS A 58 -41.69 1.95 -2.67
CA LYS A 58 -43.05 1.88 -3.19
C LYS A 58 -44.09 2.25 -2.13
N GLN A 59 -43.85 1.88 -0.87
CA GLN A 59 -44.72 2.29 0.25
C GLN A 59 -44.57 3.78 0.56
N GLU A 60 -43.34 4.30 0.68
CA GLU A 60 -43.10 5.73 0.92
C GLU A 60 -43.74 6.61 -0.17
N MET A 61 -43.66 6.21 -1.44
CA MET A 61 -44.29 6.94 -2.56
C MET A 61 -45.82 7.02 -2.40
N LYS A 62 -46.48 5.95 -1.96
CA LYS A 62 -47.93 5.95 -1.69
C LYS A 62 -48.28 6.91 -0.56
N ASP A 63 -47.48 6.90 0.51
CA ASP A 63 -47.70 7.75 1.67
C ASP A 63 -47.51 9.24 1.31
N ILE A 64 -46.48 9.57 0.53
CA ILE A 64 -46.23 10.93 0.02
C ILE A 64 -47.37 11.37 -0.92
N ALA A 65 -47.79 10.50 -1.84
CA ALA A 65 -48.88 10.79 -2.77
C ALA A 65 -50.19 11.08 -2.04
N ALA A 66 -50.57 10.23 -1.07
CA ALA A 66 -51.75 10.42 -0.24
C ALA A 66 -51.67 11.73 0.56
N ALA A 67 -50.52 12.03 1.14
CA ALA A 67 -50.32 13.25 1.92
C ALA A 67 -50.32 14.53 1.06
N SER A 68 -50.09 14.42 -0.25
CA SER A 68 -50.01 15.56 -1.19
C SER A 68 -51.37 16.04 -1.72
N VAL A 69 -52.44 15.26 -1.53
CA VAL A 69 -53.79 15.60 -2.01
C VAL A 69 -54.27 16.88 -1.32
N GLY A 70 -54.65 17.89 -2.12
CA GLY A 70 -55.17 19.17 -1.61
C GLY A 70 -54.12 20.15 -1.09
N ARG A 71 -52.81 19.86 -1.23
CA ARG A 71 -51.75 20.82 -0.90
C ARG A 71 -51.63 21.93 -1.94
N ASP A 72 -51.01 23.04 -1.54
CA ASP A 72 -50.68 24.13 -2.45
C ASP A 72 -49.73 23.68 -3.59
N PRO A 73 -49.65 24.42 -4.71
CA PRO A 73 -48.83 24.02 -5.86
C PRO A 73 -47.34 23.80 -5.57
N VAL A 74 -46.76 24.53 -4.61
CA VAL A 74 -45.34 24.42 -4.25
C VAL A 74 -45.12 23.13 -3.47
N ALA A 75 -45.93 22.88 -2.44
CA ALA A 75 -45.90 21.64 -1.68
C ALA A 75 -46.21 20.41 -2.55
N ARG A 76 -47.07 20.53 -3.56
CA ARG A 76 -47.30 19.49 -4.56
C ARG A 76 -46.07 19.21 -5.42
N THR A 77 -45.34 20.26 -5.85
CA THR A 77 -44.10 20.12 -6.62
C THR A 77 -43.01 19.41 -5.82
N ILE A 78 -42.87 19.77 -4.53
CA ILE A 78 -41.95 19.11 -3.60
C ILE A 78 -42.30 17.62 -3.47
N ALA A 79 -43.57 17.30 -3.21
CA ALA A 79 -44.03 15.92 -3.10
C ALA A 79 -43.78 15.11 -4.39
N LEU A 80 -44.04 15.69 -5.56
CA LEU A 80 -43.76 15.05 -6.85
C LEU A 80 -42.27 14.84 -7.09
N THR A 81 -41.41 15.77 -6.62
CA THR A 81 -39.94 15.63 -6.70
C THR A 81 -39.48 14.45 -5.86
N SER A 82 -39.96 14.37 -4.60
CA SER A 82 -39.68 13.25 -3.70
C SER A 82 -40.13 11.90 -4.26
N ILE A 83 -41.29 11.85 -4.93
CA ILE A 83 -41.81 10.65 -5.60
C ILE A 83 -40.92 10.27 -6.78
N LYS A 84 -40.57 11.22 -7.66
CA LYS A 84 -39.76 10.96 -8.85
C LYS A 84 -38.34 10.49 -8.52
N TYR A 85 -37.73 11.05 -7.49
CA TYR A 85 -36.42 10.61 -7.00
C TYR A 85 -36.44 9.17 -6.48
N ARG A 86 -37.51 8.77 -5.80
CA ARG A 86 -37.72 7.38 -5.33
C ARG A 86 -38.04 6.42 -6.48
N ASP A 87 -38.81 6.87 -7.47
CA ASP A 87 -39.10 6.11 -8.69
C ASP A 87 -37.80 5.78 -9.44
N LEU A 88 -36.90 6.76 -9.58
CA LEU A 88 -35.57 6.55 -10.17
C LEU A 88 -34.77 5.47 -9.41
N ALA A 89 -34.73 5.56 -8.08
CA ALA A 89 -34.04 4.57 -7.27
C ALA A 89 -34.64 3.16 -7.42
N ILE A 90 -35.97 3.03 -7.46
CA ILE A 90 -36.66 1.75 -7.72
C ILE A 90 -36.28 1.19 -9.08
N ARG A 91 -36.25 2.02 -10.14
CA ARG A 91 -35.87 1.55 -11.50
C ARG A 91 -34.45 0.99 -11.54
N LEU A 92 -33.51 1.64 -10.86
CA LEU A 92 -32.12 1.17 -10.78
C LEU A 92 -31.99 -0.12 -9.95
N LEU A 93 -32.75 -0.24 -8.86
CA LEU A 93 -32.79 -1.44 -8.04
C LEU A 93 -33.42 -2.62 -8.77
N ASP A 94 -34.63 -2.43 -9.32
CA ASP A 94 -35.39 -3.48 -10.02
C ASP A 94 -34.67 -3.87 -11.33
N GLY A 95 -34.23 -2.89 -12.13
CA GLY A 95 -33.52 -3.16 -13.40
C GLY A 95 -32.12 -3.76 -13.21
N GLY A 96 -31.41 -3.37 -12.16
CA GLY A 96 -30.12 -3.98 -11.82
C GLY A 96 -30.26 -5.41 -11.30
N ASP A 97 -31.32 -5.71 -10.54
CA ASP A 97 -31.60 -7.07 -10.06
C ASP A 97 -32.01 -7.99 -11.21
N ASP A 98 -32.85 -7.50 -12.13
CA ASP A 98 -33.28 -8.23 -13.33
C ASP A 98 -32.11 -8.56 -14.27
N ALA A 99 -31.08 -7.71 -14.32
CA ALA A 99 -29.85 -7.91 -15.09
C ALA A 99 -28.83 -8.87 -14.41
N GLY A 100 -29.11 -9.31 -13.18
CA GLY A 100 -28.26 -10.26 -12.44
C GLY A 100 -26.88 -9.68 -12.10
N PRO A 101 -25.78 -10.47 -12.19
CA PRO A 101 -24.45 -9.99 -11.79
C PRO A 101 -23.97 -8.75 -12.55
N ALA A 102 -24.38 -8.60 -13.81
CA ALA A 102 -23.97 -7.50 -14.67
C ALA A 102 -24.63 -6.16 -14.25
N GLY A 103 -25.84 -6.21 -13.68
CA GLY A 103 -26.57 -5.06 -13.15
C GLY A 103 -26.12 -4.56 -11.77
N SER A 104 -25.04 -5.11 -11.20
CA SER A 104 -24.48 -4.64 -9.92
C SER A 104 -24.24 -3.12 -9.85
N PRO A 105 -23.75 -2.44 -10.91
CA PRO A 105 -23.60 -0.98 -10.91
C PRO A 105 -24.93 -0.23 -10.74
N ALA A 106 -25.99 -0.68 -11.42
CA ALA A 106 -27.33 -0.11 -11.29
C ALA A 106 -27.90 -0.32 -9.89
N VAL A 107 -27.78 -1.52 -9.31
CA VAL A 107 -28.22 -1.78 -7.92
C VAL A 107 -27.49 -0.86 -6.95
N LEU A 108 -26.17 -0.71 -7.08
CA LEU A 108 -25.38 0.18 -6.21
C LEU A 108 -25.80 1.66 -6.35
N ALA A 109 -26.06 2.12 -7.57
CA ALA A 109 -26.58 3.47 -7.80
C ALA A 109 -27.97 3.66 -7.15
N GLY A 110 -28.86 2.67 -7.29
CA GLY A 110 -30.17 2.65 -6.64
C GLY A 110 -30.08 2.72 -5.11
N VAL A 111 -29.20 1.92 -4.50
CA VAL A 111 -28.95 1.93 -3.04
C VAL A 111 -28.45 3.30 -2.57
N ARG A 112 -27.54 3.95 -3.33
CA ARG A 112 -27.06 5.30 -3.00
C ARG A 112 -28.19 6.33 -3.04
N LEU A 113 -29.06 6.27 -4.06
CA LEU A 113 -30.22 7.16 -4.12
C LEU A 113 -31.15 6.93 -2.94
N VAL A 114 -31.44 5.66 -2.59
CA VAL A 114 -32.24 5.31 -1.40
C VAL A 114 -31.66 5.97 -0.15
N ARG A 115 -30.35 5.84 0.09
CA ARG A 115 -29.67 6.40 1.27
C ARG A 115 -29.77 7.93 1.33
N GLY A 116 -29.64 8.61 0.18
CA GLY A 116 -29.70 10.09 0.11
C GLY A 116 -31.10 10.72 0.21
N ARG A 117 -32.19 9.94 0.08
CA ARG A 117 -33.55 10.48 -0.13
C ARG A 117 -34.04 11.44 0.96
N ARG A 118 -33.75 11.15 2.24
CA ARG A 118 -34.20 12.00 3.37
C ARG A 118 -33.49 13.35 3.38
N GLY A 119 -32.19 13.35 3.07
CA GLY A 119 -31.42 14.60 2.93
C GLY A 119 -31.95 15.46 1.80
N ILE A 120 -32.23 14.85 0.65
CA ILE A 120 -32.89 15.54 -0.47
C ILE A 120 -34.26 16.09 -0.06
N ASP A 121 -35.14 15.30 0.57
CA ASP A 121 -36.46 15.75 1.03
C ASP A 121 -36.35 16.96 1.98
N ALA A 122 -35.42 16.92 2.92
CA ALA A 122 -35.18 18.01 3.88
C ALA A 122 -34.70 19.29 3.17
N LEU A 123 -33.83 19.15 2.15
CA LEU A 123 -33.33 20.27 1.36
C LEU A 123 -34.44 20.89 0.51
N ILE A 124 -35.16 20.09 -0.29
CA ILE A 124 -36.24 20.61 -1.14
C ILE A 124 -37.44 21.12 -0.32
N GLY A 125 -37.62 20.63 0.91
CA GLY A 125 -38.60 21.15 1.87
C GLY A 125 -38.35 22.62 2.25
N ARG A 126 -37.13 23.13 2.08
CA ARG A 126 -36.79 24.55 2.31
C ARG A 126 -37.37 25.49 1.25
N VAL A 127 -37.93 24.96 0.15
CA VAL A 127 -38.60 25.73 -0.91
C VAL A 127 -40.01 26.20 -0.45
N THR A 128 -40.30 26.24 0.84
CA THR A 128 -41.61 26.62 1.39
C THR A 128 -41.66 28.12 1.73
N GLY A 129 -42.69 28.83 1.24
CA GLY A 129 -42.91 30.27 1.51
C GLY A 129 -43.72 30.97 0.41
N PRO A 130 -44.29 32.17 0.65
CA PRO A 130 -45.01 32.94 -0.37
C PRO A 130 -44.09 33.36 -1.54
N ASP A 131 -42.84 33.70 -1.21
CA ASP A 131 -41.83 34.19 -2.16
C ASP A 131 -41.13 33.06 -2.94
N SER A 132 -41.33 31.79 -2.57
CA SER A 132 -40.67 30.65 -3.21
C SER A 132 -41.40 30.14 -4.45
N ARG A 133 -42.66 30.54 -4.65
CA ARG A 133 -43.53 30.05 -5.74
C ARG A 133 -43.01 30.38 -7.14
N ASP A 134 -42.29 31.49 -7.27
CA ASP A 134 -41.66 31.93 -8.52
C ASP A 134 -40.11 31.95 -8.41
N GLY A 135 -39.58 31.31 -7.37
CA GLY A 135 -38.14 31.26 -7.11
C GLY A 135 -37.41 30.28 -8.06
N PRO A 136 -36.12 30.53 -8.35
CA PRO A 136 -35.34 29.71 -9.28
C PRO A 136 -35.19 28.25 -8.82
N ALA A 137 -35.17 28.00 -7.51
CA ALA A 137 -35.16 26.64 -6.95
C ALA A 137 -36.46 25.89 -7.23
N HIS A 138 -37.62 26.54 -7.09
CA HIS A 138 -38.92 25.93 -7.42
C HIS A 138 -39.06 25.68 -8.92
N ALA A 139 -38.58 26.60 -9.76
CA ALA A 139 -38.55 26.41 -11.21
C ALA A 139 -37.70 25.19 -11.63
N ALA A 140 -36.55 24.98 -10.98
CA ALA A 140 -35.69 23.82 -11.21
C ALA A 140 -36.36 22.50 -10.77
N LEU A 141 -37.03 22.49 -9.60
CA LEU A 141 -37.83 21.34 -9.15
C LEU A 141 -39.00 21.04 -10.09
N ARG A 142 -39.68 22.08 -10.60
CA ARG A 142 -40.74 21.92 -11.62
C ARG A 142 -40.21 21.23 -12.88
N ARG A 143 -39.07 21.68 -13.41
CA ARG A 143 -38.42 21.06 -14.56
C ARG A 143 -38.05 19.60 -14.27
N TYR A 144 -37.57 19.29 -13.06
CA TYR A 144 -37.29 17.91 -12.67
C TYR A 144 -38.54 17.02 -12.75
N VAL A 145 -39.72 17.50 -12.31
CA VAL A 145 -40.96 16.69 -12.29
C VAL A 145 -41.76 16.73 -13.60
N GLU A 146 -41.33 17.48 -14.61
CA GLU A 146 -42.04 17.54 -15.89
C GLU A 146 -42.08 16.15 -16.57
N PRO A 147 -43.22 15.76 -17.17
CA PRO A 147 -43.37 14.45 -17.82
C PRO A 147 -42.37 14.17 -18.94
N GLY A 148 -41.84 15.23 -19.59
CA GLY A 148 -40.81 15.12 -20.63
C GLY A 148 -39.40 14.90 -20.10
N HIS A 149 -39.16 15.05 -18.79
CA HIS A 149 -37.87 14.82 -18.15
C HIS A 149 -37.72 13.34 -17.75
N ALA A 150 -38.03 12.42 -18.66
CA ALA A 150 -37.75 10.99 -18.52
C ALA A 150 -36.34 10.69 -19.08
N TRP A 151 -35.81 9.50 -18.83
CA TRP A 151 -34.61 9.05 -19.55
C TRP A 151 -34.87 9.14 -21.06
N SER A 152 -34.04 9.91 -21.76
CA SER A 152 -34.04 9.98 -23.22
C SER A 152 -33.65 8.63 -23.82
N THR A 153 -32.84 7.85 -23.10
CA THR A 153 -32.51 6.45 -23.36
C THR A 153 -32.30 5.75 -22.03
N GLU A 154 -32.92 4.59 -21.82
CA GLU A 154 -32.72 3.79 -20.60
C GLU A 154 -31.24 3.37 -20.54
N PRO A 155 -30.49 3.75 -19.49
CA PRO A 155 -29.07 3.45 -19.42
C PRO A 155 -28.85 1.95 -19.37
N ASP A 156 -27.84 1.48 -20.10
CA ASP A 156 -27.39 0.10 -19.99
C ASP A 156 -26.90 -0.16 -18.55
N PRO A 157 -27.57 -1.03 -17.76
CA PRO A 157 -27.18 -1.29 -16.38
C PRO A 157 -25.80 -1.95 -16.28
N ASP A 158 -25.29 -2.52 -17.38
CA ASP A 158 -24.02 -3.23 -17.46
C ASP A 158 -22.84 -2.31 -17.81
N ASP A 159 -23.11 -1.07 -18.26
CA ASP A 159 -22.09 -0.05 -18.55
C ASP A 159 -22.14 1.06 -17.49
N PRO A 160 -21.21 1.04 -16.50
CA PRO A 160 -21.14 2.06 -15.46
C PRO A 160 -20.96 3.48 -16.00
N GLY A 161 -20.29 3.64 -17.14
CA GLY A 161 -20.04 4.96 -17.75
C GLY A 161 -21.31 5.53 -18.36
N ALA A 162 -22.07 4.72 -19.09
CA ALA A 162 -23.37 5.10 -19.64
C ALA A 162 -24.39 5.40 -18.54
N LEU A 163 -24.40 4.56 -17.48
CA LEU A 163 -25.25 4.76 -16.31
C LEU A 163 -24.95 6.08 -15.57
N ASP A 164 -23.67 6.37 -15.31
CA ASP A 164 -23.27 7.63 -14.65
C ASP A 164 -23.67 8.85 -15.49
N ALA A 165 -23.47 8.79 -16.81
CA ALA A 165 -23.86 9.88 -17.72
C ALA A 165 -25.38 10.12 -17.71
N ALA A 166 -26.17 9.06 -17.77
CA ALA A 166 -27.64 9.14 -17.73
C ALA A 166 -28.16 9.66 -16.38
N LEU A 167 -27.54 9.26 -15.27
CA LEU A 167 -27.90 9.76 -13.94
C LEU A 167 -27.54 11.24 -13.77
N ALA A 168 -26.40 11.67 -14.30
CA ALA A 168 -26.01 13.09 -14.29
C ALA A 168 -27.02 13.94 -15.08
N GLU A 169 -27.38 13.54 -16.30
CA GLU A 169 -28.39 14.23 -17.11
C GLU A 169 -29.75 14.28 -16.40
N HIS A 170 -30.21 13.15 -15.86
CA HIS A 170 -31.51 13.06 -15.23
C HIS A 170 -31.60 13.87 -13.92
N LEU A 171 -30.54 13.90 -13.12
CA LEU A 171 -30.52 14.58 -11.82
C LEU A 171 -30.11 16.07 -11.91
N GLU A 172 -29.67 16.56 -13.07
CA GLU A 172 -29.19 17.94 -13.21
C GLU A 172 -30.20 19.01 -12.72
N PRO A 173 -31.51 18.97 -13.06
CA PRO A 173 -32.45 19.97 -12.54
C PRO A 173 -32.59 19.92 -11.01
N LEU A 174 -32.50 18.74 -10.40
CA LEU A 174 -32.51 18.60 -8.94
C LEU A 174 -31.20 19.15 -8.33
N ALA A 175 -30.05 18.89 -8.97
CA ALA A 175 -28.76 19.43 -8.54
C ALA A 175 -28.73 20.96 -8.60
N VAL A 176 -29.32 21.57 -9.64
CA VAL A 176 -29.52 23.04 -9.73
C VAL A 176 -30.37 23.54 -8.55
N ALA A 177 -31.49 22.88 -8.25
CA ALA A 177 -32.35 23.27 -7.13
C ALA A 177 -31.61 23.22 -5.79
N VAL A 178 -30.83 22.15 -5.53
CA VAL A 178 -30.05 21.99 -4.30
C VAL A 178 -28.97 23.07 -4.16
N ARG A 179 -28.22 23.37 -5.23
CA ARG A 179 -27.21 24.44 -5.24
C ARG A 179 -27.78 25.82 -4.89
N LEU A 180 -29.00 26.10 -5.35
CA LEU A 180 -29.70 27.35 -5.03
C LEU A 180 -30.18 27.43 -3.56
N LEU A 181 -30.37 26.27 -2.91
CA LEU A 181 -30.84 26.18 -1.52
C LEU A 181 -29.70 26.10 -0.49
N VAL A 182 -28.48 25.83 -0.95
CA VAL A 182 -27.27 25.76 -0.12
C VAL A 182 -26.17 26.59 -0.79
N PRO A 183 -26.12 27.93 -0.54
CA PRO A 183 -25.08 28.78 -1.12
C PRO A 183 -23.71 28.44 -0.52
N GLY A 184 -22.81 27.91 -1.36
CA GLY A 184 -21.43 27.52 -1.04
C GLY A 184 -20.90 26.55 -2.11
N GLU A 185 -19.57 26.34 -2.18
CA GLU A 185 -18.98 25.26 -2.98
C GLU A 185 -19.45 23.90 -2.43
N THR A 186 -20.64 23.47 -2.82
CA THR A 186 -21.01 22.06 -2.70
C THR A 186 -20.15 21.32 -3.71
N THR A 187 -18.99 20.83 -3.27
CA THR A 187 -18.33 19.70 -3.93
C THR A 187 -19.38 18.61 -4.00
N SER A 188 -20.00 18.44 -5.17
CA SER A 188 -20.98 17.38 -5.39
C SER A 188 -20.34 16.07 -4.96
N HIS A 189 -20.86 15.46 -3.89
CA HIS A 189 -20.34 14.18 -3.37
C HIS A 189 -20.68 12.99 -4.28
N TRP A 190 -21.01 13.26 -5.54
CA TRP A 190 -20.76 12.32 -6.63
C TRP A 190 -19.24 12.13 -6.78
N VAL A 191 -18.68 11.39 -5.84
CA VAL A 191 -17.40 10.71 -6.00
C VAL A 191 -17.65 9.69 -7.10
N THR A 192 -17.39 10.08 -8.35
CA THR A 192 -17.30 9.12 -9.45
C THR A 192 -16.31 8.05 -9.01
N ALA A 193 -16.58 6.77 -9.32
CA ALA A 193 -15.72 5.64 -8.96
C ALA A 193 -14.25 5.83 -9.41
N SER A 194 -14.00 6.79 -10.31
CA SER A 194 -12.69 7.30 -10.72
C SER A 194 -11.82 7.81 -9.56
N GLN A 195 -12.38 8.42 -8.51
CA GLN A 195 -11.59 9.05 -7.44
C GLN A 195 -11.09 8.06 -6.38
N VAL A 196 -11.78 6.94 -6.16
CA VAL A 196 -11.40 5.92 -5.17
C VAL A 196 -10.25 5.02 -5.66
N ARG A 197 -9.97 4.99 -6.98
CA ARG A 197 -8.84 4.23 -7.56
C ARG A 197 -7.54 5.02 -7.70
N GLN A 198 -7.53 6.31 -7.40
CA GLN A 198 -6.29 7.09 -7.45
C GLN A 198 -5.46 6.83 -6.19
N GLY A 199 -4.64 5.78 -6.24
CA GLY A 199 -3.40 5.70 -5.45
C GLY A 199 -2.51 6.93 -5.69
N PRO A 200 -1.36 7.08 -5.00
CA PRO A 200 -0.50 8.26 -5.13
C PRO A 200 -0.36 8.63 -6.60
N GLN A 201 -0.89 9.80 -6.99
CA GLN A 201 -1.09 10.18 -8.39
C GLN A 201 0.15 9.81 -9.18
N GLN A 202 0.04 8.68 -9.89
CA GLN A 202 1.08 8.28 -10.83
C GLN A 202 1.10 9.45 -11.82
N PRO A 203 2.25 10.12 -12.00
CA PRO A 203 2.32 11.30 -12.85
C PRO A 203 1.63 10.96 -14.17
N ALA A 204 0.70 11.81 -14.60
CA ALA A 204 -0.09 11.57 -15.80
C ALA A 204 0.86 11.12 -16.91
N ALA A 205 0.60 9.95 -17.50
CA ALA A 205 1.47 9.43 -18.53
C ALA A 205 1.63 10.51 -19.61
N PRO A 206 2.85 10.80 -20.07
CA PRO A 206 3.09 11.88 -21.03
C PRO A 206 2.19 11.70 -22.26
N ALA A 207 1.75 12.81 -22.84
CA ALA A 207 0.93 12.77 -24.05
C ALA A 207 1.70 12.06 -25.18
N ILE A 208 0.99 11.40 -26.09
CA ILE A 208 1.64 10.62 -27.16
C ILE A 208 2.48 11.53 -28.07
N ASP A 209 2.04 12.77 -28.32
CA ASP A 209 2.77 13.77 -29.08
C ASP A 209 4.07 14.19 -28.39
N GLU A 210 4.09 14.26 -27.07
CA GLU A 210 5.28 14.55 -26.28
C GLU A 210 6.30 13.41 -26.41
N LEU A 211 5.85 12.15 -26.28
CA LEU A 211 6.71 10.97 -26.47
C LEU A 211 7.31 10.91 -27.88
N LEU A 212 6.50 11.17 -28.92
CA LEU A 212 6.98 11.20 -30.30
C LEU A 212 7.95 12.37 -30.53
N GLY A 213 7.71 13.52 -29.91
CA GLY A 213 8.64 14.66 -29.93
C GLY A 213 10.00 14.32 -29.31
N VAL A 214 10.01 13.65 -28.16
CA VAL A 214 11.23 13.16 -27.50
C VAL A 214 11.99 12.19 -28.41
N LEU A 215 11.29 11.23 -29.02
CA LEU A 215 11.92 10.25 -29.92
C LEU A 215 12.60 10.88 -31.13
N VAL A 216 12.00 11.92 -31.74
CA VAL A 216 12.62 12.64 -32.85
C VAL A 216 13.91 13.32 -32.39
N GLY A 217 13.88 14.04 -31.26
CA GLY A 217 15.09 14.67 -30.71
C GLY A 217 16.19 13.66 -30.36
N MET A 218 15.82 12.48 -29.88
CA MET A 218 16.75 11.38 -29.62
C MET A 218 17.28 10.76 -30.92
N ALA A 219 16.47 10.62 -31.97
CA ALA A 219 16.90 10.09 -33.27
C ALA A 219 18.04 10.93 -33.88
N ASP A 220 17.97 12.25 -33.75
CA ASP A 220 18.95 13.18 -34.31
C ASP A 220 20.26 13.22 -33.50
N THR A 221 20.18 12.95 -32.20
CA THR A 221 21.34 12.99 -31.29
C THR A 221 22.00 11.63 -31.09
N THR A 222 21.30 10.54 -31.36
CA THR A 222 21.85 9.19 -31.24
C THR A 222 22.75 8.87 -32.44
N GLY A 223 23.92 8.28 -32.17
CA GLY A 223 24.89 7.86 -33.18
C GLY A 223 24.47 6.63 -34.00
N LEU A 224 23.18 6.49 -34.30
CA LEU A 224 22.65 5.41 -35.13
C LEU A 224 23.24 5.50 -36.55
N GLY A 225 23.64 4.35 -37.10
CA GLY A 225 24.01 4.26 -38.51
C GLY A 225 22.84 4.58 -39.44
N ASP A 226 23.10 4.78 -40.73
CA ASP A 226 22.10 5.18 -41.73
C ASP A 226 20.87 4.26 -41.74
N ASP A 227 21.10 2.95 -41.76
CA ASP A 227 20.01 1.95 -41.74
C ASP A 227 19.14 2.05 -40.48
N GLY A 228 19.74 2.30 -39.31
CA GLY A 228 19.03 2.46 -38.05
C GLY A 228 18.21 3.74 -37.99
N ARG A 229 18.73 4.84 -38.56
CA ARG A 229 18.00 6.12 -38.66
C ARG A 229 16.82 6.04 -39.59
N VAL A 230 17.00 5.42 -40.78
CA VAL A 230 15.91 5.18 -41.74
C VAL A 230 14.82 4.33 -41.09
N ALA A 231 15.18 3.20 -40.49
CA ALA A 231 14.22 2.34 -39.81
C ALA A 231 13.49 3.04 -38.65
N LEU A 232 14.19 3.83 -37.83
CA LEU A 232 13.57 4.59 -36.76
C LEU A 232 12.56 5.62 -37.28
N HIS A 233 12.88 6.33 -38.36
CA HIS A 233 11.95 7.27 -38.99
C HIS A 233 10.72 6.55 -39.56
N GLU A 234 10.90 5.39 -40.19
CA GLU A 234 9.78 4.56 -40.67
C GLU A 234 8.85 4.13 -39.53
N VAL A 235 9.41 3.72 -38.39
CA VAL A 235 8.60 3.38 -37.21
C VAL A 235 7.90 4.61 -36.66
N LEU A 236 8.57 5.77 -36.56
CA LEU A 236 7.95 7.01 -36.09
C LEU A 236 6.79 7.45 -36.98
N ASP A 237 6.92 7.33 -38.30
CA ASP A 237 5.83 7.61 -39.24
C ASP A 237 4.68 6.61 -39.13
N TYR A 238 4.98 5.35 -38.80
CA TYR A 238 3.94 4.36 -38.47
C TYR A 238 3.22 4.73 -37.17
N LEU A 239 3.95 5.10 -36.11
CA LEU A 239 3.39 5.47 -34.81
C LEU A 239 2.54 6.75 -34.90
N ARG A 240 2.99 7.77 -35.65
CA ARG A 240 2.20 9.00 -35.90
C ARG A 240 0.88 8.72 -36.61
N ARG A 241 0.91 7.83 -37.61
CA ARG A 241 -0.32 7.39 -38.30
C ARG A 241 -1.19 6.53 -37.38
N GLY A 242 -0.61 5.69 -36.54
CA GLY A 242 -1.35 4.92 -35.55
C GLY A 242 -2.03 5.80 -34.50
N ALA A 243 -1.37 6.85 -34.04
CA ALA A 243 -1.86 7.79 -33.04
C ALA A 243 -3.13 8.54 -33.48
N SER A 244 -3.40 8.66 -34.79
CA SER A 244 -4.67 9.23 -35.28
C SER A 244 -5.88 8.31 -35.11
N PHE A 245 -5.67 7.07 -34.66
CA PHE A 245 -6.72 6.09 -34.42
C PHE A 245 -6.74 5.70 -32.94
N GLU A 246 -7.80 6.06 -32.23
CA GLU A 246 -7.98 5.82 -30.79
C GLU A 246 -7.75 4.36 -30.39
N GLN A 247 -8.27 3.41 -31.18
CA GLN A 247 -8.13 1.96 -30.94
C GLN A 247 -6.68 1.43 -30.95
N PHE A 248 -5.73 2.18 -31.52
CA PHE A 248 -4.31 1.80 -31.59
C PHE A 248 -3.46 2.60 -30.60
N GLU A 249 -4.03 3.56 -29.87
CA GLU A 249 -3.28 4.40 -28.92
C GLU A 249 -2.48 3.56 -27.90
N PRO A 250 -3.01 2.49 -27.29
CA PRO A 250 -2.24 1.68 -26.32
C PRO A 250 -0.98 1.06 -26.92
N GLN A 251 -1.08 0.50 -28.13
CA GLN A 251 0.04 -0.16 -28.81
C GLN A 251 1.06 0.86 -29.33
N VAL A 252 0.60 2.00 -29.84
CA VAL A 252 1.48 3.09 -30.27
C VAL A 252 2.26 3.63 -29.06
N ARG A 253 1.58 3.83 -27.94
CA ARG A 253 2.19 4.28 -26.68
C ARG A 253 3.21 3.27 -26.16
N GLU A 254 2.87 1.99 -26.12
CA GLU A 254 3.82 0.93 -25.72
C GLU A 254 5.07 0.95 -26.59
N CYS A 255 4.90 0.95 -27.92
CA CYS A 255 6.02 0.95 -28.85
C CYS A 255 6.88 2.22 -28.73
N ALA A 256 6.26 3.40 -28.54
CA ALA A 256 6.97 4.65 -28.32
C ALA A 256 7.81 4.63 -27.03
N VAL A 257 7.27 4.08 -25.94
CA VAL A 257 8.02 3.89 -24.67
C VAL A 257 9.20 2.94 -24.89
N LEU A 258 8.99 1.81 -25.56
CA LEU A 258 10.05 0.84 -25.84
C LEU A 258 11.18 1.41 -26.71
N LEU A 259 10.86 2.23 -27.72
CA LEU A 259 11.86 2.94 -28.51
C LEU A 259 12.61 3.98 -27.67
N THR A 260 11.90 4.71 -26.81
CA THR A 260 12.50 5.71 -25.93
C THR A 260 13.51 5.05 -25.00
N ASP A 261 13.14 3.89 -24.45
CA ASP A 261 14.02 3.07 -23.63
C ASP A 261 15.23 2.55 -24.42
N ALA A 262 15.05 2.09 -25.66
CA ALA A 262 16.15 1.60 -26.49
C ALA A 262 17.16 2.72 -26.85
N LEU A 263 16.67 3.93 -27.18
CA LEU A 263 17.54 5.08 -27.48
C LEU A 263 18.22 5.64 -26.22
N ALA A 264 17.54 5.59 -25.07
CA ALA A 264 18.15 5.98 -23.81
C ALA A 264 19.19 4.96 -23.36
N PHE A 265 18.95 3.66 -23.59
CA PHE A 265 19.95 2.60 -23.43
C PHE A 265 21.18 2.90 -24.32
N TRP A 266 21.00 3.31 -25.58
CA TRP A 266 22.12 3.73 -26.42
C TRP A 266 22.98 4.82 -25.76
N THR A 267 22.36 5.85 -25.21
CA THR A 267 23.06 6.97 -24.54
C THR A 267 23.77 6.51 -23.26
N GLU A 268 23.16 5.58 -22.51
CA GLU A 268 23.77 5.01 -21.30
C GLU A 268 25.02 4.16 -21.62
N LEU A 269 25.09 3.51 -22.79
CA LEU A 269 26.29 2.78 -23.22
C LEU A 269 27.52 3.70 -23.38
N ASP A 270 27.30 4.96 -23.79
CA ASP A 270 28.37 5.93 -24.01
C ASP A 270 28.99 6.41 -22.69
N THR A 271 28.16 6.51 -21.66
CA THR A 271 28.58 6.94 -20.31
C THR A 271 29.05 5.78 -19.44
N ALA A 272 28.76 4.53 -19.82
CA ALA A 272 29.17 3.32 -19.11
C ALA A 272 30.68 3.07 -19.25
N ALA A 273 31.48 3.71 -18.40
CA ALA A 273 32.95 3.62 -18.38
C ALA A 273 33.50 2.21 -18.07
N TRP A 274 32.65 1.28 -17.64
CA TRP A 274 33.01 -0.10 -17.33
C TRP A 274 32.87 -1.06 -18.53
N LEU A 275 32.25 -0.61 -19.63
CA LEU A 275 32.14 -1.38 -20.87
C LEU A 275 33.35 -1.16 -21.77
N SER A 276 33.81 -2.24 -22.42
CA SER A 276 34.78 -2.14 -23.52
C SER A 276 34.12 -1.62 -24.81
N ASP A 277 34.90 -1.05 -25.72
CA ASP A 277 34.39 -0.55 -27.00
C ASP A 277 33.80 -1.65 -27.87
N ALA A 278 34.35 -2.87 -27.80
CA ALA A 278 33.78 -4.04 -28.47
C ALA A 278 32.38 -4.36 -27.94
N GLN A 279 32.19 -4.35 -26.61
CA GLN A 279 30.88 -4.61 -26.00
C GLN A 279 29.86 -3.51 -26.31
N ARG A 280 30.28 -2.24 -26.27
CA ARG A 280 29.42 -1.12 -26.70
C ARG A 280 28.98 -1.30 -28.14
N THR A 281 29.90 -1.65 -29.04
CA THR A 281 29.61 -1.91 -30.45
C THR A 281 28.62 -3.05 -30.63
N THR A 282 28.79 -4.17 -29.93
CA THR A 282 27.83 -5.29 -29.95
C THR A 282 26.44 -4.89 -29.46
N CYS A 283 26.34 -4.17 -28.33
CA CYS A 283 25.05 -3.73 -27.80
C CYS A 283 24.35 -2.76 -28.76
N ARG A 284 25.09 -1.83 -29.36
CA ARG A 284 24.59 -0.91 -30.39
C ARG A 284 24.07 -1.67 -31.60
N ALA A 285 24.80 -2.66 -32.10
CA ALA A 285 24.35 -3.49 -33.22
C ALA A 285 23.05 -4.23 -32.90
N ILE A 286 22.88 -4.75 -31.68
CA ILE A 286 21.64 -5.42 -31.23
C ILE A 286 20.47 -4.42 -31.16
N ILE A 287 20.69 -3.22 -30.60
CA ILE A 287 19.66 -2.16 -30.55
C ILE A 287 19.24 -1.77 -31.98
N THR A 288 20.20 -1.51 -32.87
CA THR A 288 19.92 -1.18 -34.28
C THR A 288 19.14 -2.30 -34.97
N ALA A 289 19.54 -3.56 -34.78
CA ALA A 289 18.84 -4.70 -35.37
C ALA A 289 17.39 -4.82 -34.86
N ALA A 290 17.13 -4.53 -33.58
CA ALA A 290 15.78 -4.54 -33.02
C ALA A 290 14.90 -3.44 -33.61
N ILE A 291 15.45 -2.23 -33.80
CA ILE A 291 14.74 -1.11 -34.44
C ILE A 291 14.43 -1.44 -35.91
N VAL A 292 15.41 -1.96 -36.67
CA VAL A 292 15.22 -2.38 -38.07
C VAL A 292 14.14 -3.45 -38.19
N GLN A 293 14.13 -4.44 -37.28
CA GLN A 293 13.10 -5.48 -37.28
C GLN A 293 11.73 -4.96 -36.87
N ALA A 294 11.66 -3.95 -36.01
CA ALA A 294 10.41 -3.30 -35.64
C ALA A 294 9.85 -2.44 -36.78
N ALA A 295 10.69 -1.93 -37.68
CA ALA A 295 10.27 -1.22 -38.89
C ALA A 295 9.72 -2.17 -39.98
N ASP A 296 10.33 -3.36 -40.11
CA ASP A 296 9.93 -4.33 -41.12
C ASP A 296 8.58 -5.00 -40.81
N LYS A 297 7.68 -5.01 -41.80
CA LYS A 297 6.32 -5.54 -41.63
C LYS A 297 6.27 -7.04 -41.31
N GLN A 298 7.23 -7.82 -41.79
CA GLN A 298 7.25 -9.28 -41.57
C GLN A 298 7.85 -9.62 -40.21
N THR A 299 8.77 -8.79 -39.70
CA THR A 299 9.43 -9.01 -38.41
C THR A 299 8.98 -8.11 -37.28
N HIS A 300 8.00 -7.22 -37.50
CA HIS A 300 7.56 -6.20 -36.54
C HIS A 300 7.37 -6.73 -35.12
N ALA A 301 6.56 -7.79 -34.95
CA ALA A 301 6.28 -8.37 -33.64
C ALA A 301 7.57 -8.86 -32.93
N ARG A 302 8.50 -9.47 -33.69
CA ARG A 302 9.80 -9.90 -33.15
C ARG A 302 10.68 -8.71 -32.77
N GLY A 303 10.64 -7.64 -33.56
CA GLY A 303 11.34 -6.38 -33.28
C GLY A 303 10.83 -5.73 -31.98
N VAL A 304 9.52 -5.61 -31.83
CA VAL A 304 8.87 -5.08 -30.60
C VAL A 304 9.23 -5.92 -29.38
N ASP A 305 9.16 -7.25 -29.49
CA ASP A 305 9.56 -8.14 -28.40
C ASP A 305 11.05 -8.00 -28.03
N ARG A 306 11.93 -7.79 -29.02
CA ARG A 306 13.35 -7.48 -28.77
C ARG A 306 13.52 -6.13 -28.08
N LEU A 307 12.79 -5.10 -28.49
CA LEU A 307 12.81 -3.80 -27.82
C LEU A 307 12.36 -3.91 -26.35
N ARG A 308 11.32 -4.71 -26.06
CA ARG A 308 10.88 -5.00 -24.68
C ARG A 308 12.00 -5.61 -23.84
N ARG A 309 12.71 -6.60 -24.37
CA ARG A 309 13.85 -7.24 -23.67
C ARG A 309 15.05 -6.30 -23.54
N LEU A 310 15.28 -5.40 -24.49
CA LEU A 310 16.31 -4.36 -24.38
C LEU A 310 15.97 -3.33 -23.29
N ALA A 311 14.71 -2.95 -23.14
CA ALA A 311 14.26 -2.11 -22.04
C ALA A 311 14.49 -2.78 -20.67
N GLU A 312 14.28 -4.10 -20.57
CA GLU A 312 14.66 -4.88 -19.38
C GLU A 312 16.17 -4.89 -19.14
N ALA A 313 16.98 -5.12 -20.19
CA ALA A 313 18.45 -5.13 -20.10
C ALA A 313 19.02 -3.75 -19.71
N ARG A 314 18.39 -2.65 -20.14
CA ARG A 314 18.74 -1.28 -19.75
C ARG A 314 18.72 -1.10 -18.22
N ARG A 315 17.73 -1.68 -17.53
CA ARG A 315 17.63 -1.62 -16.06
C ARG A 315 18.89 -2.17 -15.40
N ILE A 316 19.47 -3.25 -15.94
CA ILE A 316 20.71 -3.83 -15.42
C ILE A 316 21.89 -2.86 -15.59
N ILE A 317 22.04 -2.21 -16.74
CA ILE A 317 23.16 -1.28 -16.99
C ILE A 317 23.13 -0.12 -16.02
N ARG A 318 21.96 0.48 -15.80
CA ARG A 318 21.82 1.58 -14.85
C ARG A 318 22.34 1.15 -13.48
N ARG A 319 21.94 -0.03 -13.00
CA ARG A 319 22.43 -0.57 -11.73
C ARG A 319 23.92 -0.90 -11.73
N ILE A 320 24.48 -1.41 -12.82
CA ILE A 320 25.94 -1.64 -12.91
C ILE A 320 26.70 -0.32 -12.89
N SER A 321 26.21 0.71 -13.59
CA SER A 321 26.80 2.05 -13.59
C SER A 321 26.71 2.71 -12.21
N GLU A 322 25.57 2.58 -11.51
CA GLU A 322 25.40 3.00 -10.12
C GLU A 322 26.36 2.25 -9.18
N LEU A 323 26.50 0.92 -9.34
CA LEU A 323 27.43 0.10 -8.59
C LEU A 323 28.88 0.57 -8.77
N HIS A 324 29.27 0.87 -10.01
CA HIS A 324 30.60 1.40 -10.33
C HIS A 324 30.82 2.79 -9.73
N GLY A 325 29.79 3.65 -9.74
CA GLY A 325 29.78 4.95 -9.09
C GLY A 325 29.95 4.82 -7.57
N ALA A 326 29.15 3.97 -6.92
CA ALA A 326 29.20 3.71 -5.49
C ALA A 326 30.56 3.13 -5.06
N ALA A 327 31.13 2.21 -5.86
CA ALA A 327 32.46 1.65 -5.62
C ALA A 327 33.56 2.73 -5.66
N ARG A 328 33.48 3.67 -6.60
CA ARG A 328 34.42 4.80 -6.69
C ARG A 328 34.23 5.77 -5.52
N ALA A 329 32.98 6.07 -5.16
CA ALA A 329 32.65 6.98 -4.07
C ALA A 329 33.02 6.45 -2.68
N ALA A 330 33.13 5.13 -2.51
CA ALA A 330 33.57 4.49 -1.26
C ALA A 330 35.10 4.49 -1.06
N ALA A 331 35.89 4.81 -2.09
CA ALA A 331 37.36 4.81 -2.04
C ALA A 331 38.04 5.96 -1.25
N PRO A 332 37.56 7.21 -1.22
CA PRO A 332 38.23 8.31 -0.53
C PRO A 332 38.03 8.21 0.99
N GLY A 333 39.01 7.64 1.70
CA GLY A 333 39.05 7.65 3.17
C GLY A 333 39.34 6.29 3.81
N ARG A 334 39.20 5.19 3.07
CA ARG A 334 39.76 3.88 3.45
C ARG A 334 41.18 3.78 2.92
N SER A 335 42.10 3.22 3.70
CA SER A 335 43.46 2.92 3.19
C SER A 335 43.31 2.17 1.87
N ARG A 336 44.10 2.49 0.85
CA ARG A 336 44.04 1.82 -0.47
C ARG A 336 44.17 0.29 -0.39
N ARG A 337 44.64 -0.24 0.75
CA ARG A 337 44.65 -1.67 1.08
C ARG A 337 43.30 -2.28 1.51
N ASP A 338 42.35 -1.46 1.97
CA ASP A 338 41.13 -1.92 2.65
C ASP A 338 39.86 -1.78 1.79
N THR A 339 39.93 -1.17 0.61
CA THR A 339 38.81 -1.14 -0.33
C THR A 339 39.05 -2.20 -1.41
N PRO A 340 38.42 -3.38 -1.32
CA PRO A 340 38.52 -4.36 -2.40
C PRO A 340 37.97 -3.74 -3.68
N GLN A 341 38.84 -3.64 -4.69
CA GLN A 341 38.40 -3.30 -6.03
C GLN A 341 37.50 -4.44 -6.51
N ILE A 342 36.24 -4.12 -6.78
CA ILE A 342 35.28 -5.09 -7.27
C ILE A 342 35.72 -5.50 -8.66
N ASP A 343 35.89 -6.80 -8.87
CA ASP A 343 36.06 -7.31 -10.20
C ASP A 343 34.73 -7.17 -10.96
N MET A 344 34.69 -6.24 -11.91
CA MET A 344 33.51 -6.01 -12.75
C MET A 344 33.44 -7.01 -13.91
N ALA A 345 34.45 -7.84 -14.13
CA ALA A 345 34.46 -8.78 -15.26
C ALA A 345 33.30 -9.81 -15.21
N PRO A 346 32.94 -10.42 -14.06
CA PRO A 346 31.78 -11.31 -13.98
C PRO A 346 30.45 -10.59 -14.24
N VAL A 347 30.29 -9.37 -13.71
CA VAL A 347 29.10 -8.53 -13.93
C VAL A 347 28.94 -8.19 -15.41
N THR A 348 30.03 -7.79 -16.05
CA THR A 348 30.07 -7.41 -17.46
C THR A 348 29.78 -8.62 -18.36
N ARG A 349 30.30 -9.81 -18.01
CA ARG A 349 29.99 -11.06 -18.71
C ARG A 349 28.50 -11.43 -18.57
N ALA A 350 27.95 -11.39 -17.36
CA ALA A 350 26.54 -11.68 -17.12
C ALA A 350 25.62 -10.73 -17.89
N PHE A 351 25.95 -9.43 -17.90
CA PHE A 351 25.26 -8.43 -18.69
C PHE A 351 25.31 -8.73 -20.19
N GLY A 352 26.50 -9.02 -20.74
CA GLY A 352 26.65 -9.39 -22.16
C GLY A 352 25.78 -10.59 -22.54
N THR A 353 25.67 -11.57 -21.63
CA THR A 353 24.81 -12.72 -21.85
C THR A 353 23.32 -12.36 -21.84
N VAL A 354 22.86 -11.50 -20.92
CA VAL A 354 21.46 -11.04 -20.92
C VAL A 354 21.12 -10.28 -22.19
N VAL A 355 22.00 -9.40 -22.66
CA VAL A 355 21.78 -8.59 -23.87
C VAL A 355 21.76 -9.48 -25.12
N THR A 356 22.65 -10.46 -25.20
CA THR A 356 22.67 -11.42 -26.31
C THR A 356 21.41 -12.29 -26.29
N ALA A 357 21.01 -12.78 -25.11
CA ALA A 357 19.78 -13.55 -24.95
C ALA A 357 18.51 -12.73 -25.27
N ALA A 358 18.51 -11.43 -24.95
CA ALA A 358 17.45 -10.49 -25.36
C ALA A 358 17.33 -10.38 -26.88
N GLY A 359 18.44 -10.54 -27.63
CA GLY A 359 18.43 -10.67 -29.07
C GLY A 359 17.75 -11.95 -29.54
N ASP A 360 18.10 -13.10 -28.99
CA ASP A 360 17.86 -14.37 -29.70
C ASP A 360 16.74 -15.25 -29.16
N ASN A 361 16.28 -15.10 -27.90
CA ASN A 361 15.34 -16.03 -27.27
C ASN A 361 14.08 -15.35 -26.66
N PRO A 362 12.85 -15.68 -27.13
CA PRO A 362 11.63 -15.00 -26.71
C PRO A 362 11.05 -15.41 -25.33
N GLY A 363 11.63 -16.37 -24.61
CA GLY A 363 11.04 -16.93 -23.38
C GLY A 363 11.79 -16.71 -22.06
N HIS A 364 12.79 -15.82 -21.97
CA HIS A 364 13.84 -15.95 -20.94
C HIS A 364 14.24 -14.73 -20.09
N THR A 365 13.49 -13.64 -19.97
CA THR A 365 14.12 -12.41 -19.46
C THR A 365 13.61 -11.85 -18.12
N SER A 366 12.30 -11.75 -17.86
CA SER A 366 11.86 -10.95 -16.70
C SER A 366 12.35 -11.46 -15.32
N PRO A 367 12.14 -12.74 -14.92
CA PRO A 367 12.54 -13.19 -13.58
C PRO A 367 14.06 -13.23 -13.36
N GLN A 368 14.84 -13.51 -14.41
CA GLN A 368 16.30 -13.50 -14.35
C GLN A 368 16.83 -12.06 -14.21
N VAL A 369 16.27 -11.12 -14.97
CA VAL A 369 16.63 -9.69 -14.92
C VAL A 369 16.35 -9.12 -13.54
N ASP A 370 15.15 -9.35 -12.99
CA ASP A 370 14.79 -8.85 -11.66
C ASP A 370 15.68 -9.42 -10.55
N ARG A 371 16.10 -10.68 -10.69
CA ARG A 371 17.05 -11.30 -9.75
C ARG A 371 18.42 -10.65 -9.82
N LEU A 372 18.95 -10.39 -11.02
CA LEU A 372 20.23 -9.70 -11.19
C LEU A 372 20.17 -8.27 -10.63
N ILE A 373 19.08 -7.54 -10.88
CA ILE A 373 18.83 -6.23 -10.29
C ILE A 373 18.84 -6.31 -8.77
N ALA A 374 18.11 -7.27 -8.17
CA ALA A 374 18.10 -7.44 -6.73
C ALA A 374 19.48 -7.81 -6.14
N ILE A 375 20.35 -8.48 -6.90
CA ILE A 375 21.75 -8.73 -6.50
C ILE A 375 22.55 -7.43 -6.54
N LEU A 376 22.46 -6.67 -7.64
CA LEU A 376 23.17 -5.40 -7.82
C LEU A 376 22.73 -4.35 -6.78
N ASP A 377 21.43 -4.25 -6.49
CA ASP A 377 20.89 -3.34 -5.47
C ASP A 377 21.45 -3.63 -4.08
N ARG A 378 21.67 -4.91 -3.75
CA ARG A 378 22.32 -5.30 -2.50
C ARG A 378 23.79 -4.87 -2.47
N MET A 379 24.50 -5.04 -3.58
CA MET A 379 25.89 -4.60 -3.71
C MET A 379 25.99 -3.07 -3.59
N ILE A 380 25.13 -2.31 -4.27
CA ILE A 380 25.05 -0.84 -4.14
C ILE A 380 24.82 -0.46 -2.68
N ALA A 381 23.78 -1.01 -2.06
CA ALA A 381 23.42 -0.66 -0.69
C ALA A 381 24.51 -1.03 0.33
N TYR A 382 25.28 -2.08 0.10
CA TYR A 382 26.45 -2.41 0.92
C TYR A 382 27.52 -1.31 0.88
N ARG A 383 27.79 -0.73 -0.31
CA ARG A 383 28.78 0.34 -0.47
C ARG A 383 28.31 1.66 0.14
N GLU A 384 26.99 1.86 0.20
CA GLU A 384 26.37 3.00 0.91
C GLU A 384 26.41 2.85 2.43
N LEU A 385 26.77 1.67 2.96
CA LEU A 385 26.89 1.47 4.40
C LEU A 385 28.02 2.33 4.98
N ARG A 386 27.62 3.29 5.81
CA ARG A 386 28.54 4.05 6.67
C ARG A 386 29.12 3.13 7.74
N THR A 387 30.41 3.31 8.03
CA THR A 387 31.07 2.63 9.15
C THR A 387 30.52 3.19 10.47
N PRO A 388 29.80 2.40 11.29
CA PRO A 388 29.25 2.90 12.53
C PRO A 388 30.36 3.19 13.56
N ALA A 389 30.11 4.15 14.44
CA ALA A 389 30.99 4.49 15.56
C ALA A 389 30.92 3.40 16.65
N LEU A 390 31.54 2.24 16.39
CA LEU A 390 31.51 1.07 17.26
C LEU A 390 32.67 1.03 18.25
N THR A 391 32.41 0.45 19.42
CA THR A 391 33.44 0.09 20.41
C THR A 391 34.46 -0.90 19.82
N ARG A 392 35.62 -1.05 20.46
CA ARG A 392 36.71 -1.91 19.97
C ARG A 392 36.25 -3.36 19.74
N GLU A 393 35.46 -3.93 20.66
CA GLU A 393 34.98 -5.32 20.51
C GLU A 393 33.99 -5.45 19.35
N LEU A 394 33.02 -4.54 19.25
CA LEU A 394 32.01 -4.55 18.20
C LEU A 394 32.60 -4.34 16.80
N ARG A 395 33.69 -3.58 16.71
CA ARG A 395 34.44 -3.38 15.47
C ARG A 395 35.02 -4.68 14.92
N HIS A 396 35.39 -5.63 15.77
CA HIS A 396 35.90 -6.94 15.32
C HIS A 396 34.80 -7.75 14.64
N ALA A 397 33.62 -7.85 15.27
CA ALA A 397 32.48 -8.55 14.68
C ALA A 397 31.97 -7.88 13.39
N TRP A 398 31.92 -6.54 13.36
CA TRP A 398 31.63 -5.79 12.14
C TRP A 398 32.60 -6.14 11.00
N ARG A 399 33.91 -6.12 11.26
CA ARG A 399 34.92 -6.50 10.26
C ARG A 399 34.75 -7.94 9.77
N LYS A 400 34.44 -8.86 10.68
CA LYS A 400 34.18 -10.26 10.33
C LYS A 400 32.97 -10.36 9.38
N LEU A 401 31.84 -9.74 9.71
CA LEU A 401 30.65 -9.75 8.85
C LEU A 401 30.89 -9.04 7.51
N HIS A 402 31.68 -7.98 7.49
CA HIS A 402 32.10 -7.31 6.26
C HIS A 402 32.92 -8.26 5.37
N HIS A 403 33.86 -8.99 5.96
CA HIS A 403 34.66 -9.99 5.25
C HIS A 403 33.80 -11.17 4.74
N ASP A 404 32.85 -11.63 5.55
CA ASP A 404 31.91 -12.69 5.16
C ASP A 404 30.99 -12.23 4.03
N TYR A 405 30.52 -10.98 4.08
CA TYR A 405 29.80 -10.34 2.97
C TYR A 405 30.66 -10.28 1.71
N GLU A 406 31.88 -9.75 1.75
CA GLU A 406 32.78 -9.66 0.57
C GLU A 406 33.11 -11.03 -0.02
N ARG A 407 33.20 -12.06 0.83
CA ARG A 407 33.40 -13.45 0.38
C ARG A 407 32.18 -13.98 -0.34
N THR A 408 30.98 -13.78 0.21
CA THR A 408 29.73 -14.21 -0.45
C THR A 408 29.42 -13.40 -1.70
N GLU A 409 29.70 -12.10 -1.69
CA GLU A 409 29.58 -11.22 -2.85
C GLU A 409 30.45 -11.73 -4.01
N ARG A 410 31.73 -12.08 -3.75
CA ARG A 410 32.59 -12.70 -4.77
C ARG A 410 32.00 -13.99 -5.32
N GLY A 411 31.51 -14.88 -4.46
CA GLY A 411 30.83 -16.09 -4.91
C GLY A 411 29.60 -15.80 -5.78
N VAL A 412 28.78 -14.81 -5.38
CA VAL A 412 27.62 -14.38 -6.17
C VAL A 412 28.05 -13.82 -7.53
N LEU A 413 29.10 -12.99 -7.57
CA LEU A 413 29.68 -12.45 -8.80
C LEU A 413 30.12 -13.57 -9.75
N ASP A 414 30.83 -14.57 -9.24
CA ASP A 414 31.26 -15.74 -10.01
C ASP A 414 30.07 -16.54 -10.57
N ALA A 415 28.97 -16.62 -9.82
CA ALA A 415 27.74 -17.29 -10.22
C ALA A 415 26.80 -16.44 -11.10
N MET A 416 27.02 -15.12 -11.25
CA MET A 416 26.13 -14.23 -12.00
C MET A 416 25.86 -14.70 -13.44
N PRO A 417 26.85 -15.18 -14.23
CA PRO A 417 26.58 -15.69 -15.58
C PRO A 417 25.57 -16.84 -15.58
N GLN A 418 25.67 -17.78 -14.63
CA GLN A 418 24.73 -18.90 -14.51
C GLN A 418 23.34 -18.43 -14.06
N LEU A 419 23.28 -17.47 -13.13
CA LEU A 419 22.02 -16.85 -12.68
C LEU A 419 21.31 -16.09 -13.82
N ALA A 420 22.08 -15.55 -14.77
CA ALA A 420 21.58 -14.84 -15.95
C ALA A 420 21.06 -15.80 -17.04
N THR A 421 21.71 -16.95 -17.25
CA THR A 421 21.39 -17.85 -18.37
C THR A 421 20.40 -18.93 -18.04
N THR A 422 20.41 -19.45 -16.81
CA THR A 422 19.75 -20.72 -16.50
C THR A 422 18.37 -20.47 -15.91
N PRO A 423 17.28 -20.80 -16.65
CA PRO A 423 15.95 -20.78 -16.08
C PRO A 423 15.90 -21.72 -14.88
N GLY A 424 15.36 -21.25 -13.76
CA GLY A 424 15.35 -22.05 -12.53
C GLY A 424 16.71 -22.23 -11.86
N ALA A 425 17.71 -21.37 -12.09
CA ALA A 425 19.00 -21.42 -11.37
C ALA A 425 18.85 -21.46 -9.83
N MET A 426 17.76 -20.91 -9.29
CA MET A 426 17.45 -20.96 -7.85
C MET A 426 16.93 -22.32 -7.36
N ALA A 427 16.65 -23.26 -8.25
CA ALA A 427 16.36 -24.65 -7.89
C ALA A 427 17.63 -25.40 -7.46
N ASP A 428 18.83 -24.88 -7.80
CA ASP A 428 20.09 -25.34 -7.23
C ASP A 428 20.21 -24.82 -5.78
N PRO A 429 20.21 -25.71 -4.77
CA PRO A 429 20.33 -25.32 -3.37
C PRO A 429 21.61 -24.54 -3.05
N ALA A 430 22.71 -24.79 -3.78
CA ALA A 430 23.97 -24.10 -3.56
C ALA A 430 23.89 -22.62 -3.97
N LEU A 431 23.30 -22.35 -5.15
CA LEU A 431 23.05 -20.98 -5.61
C LEU A 431 22.02 -20.27 -4.74
N ALA A 432 20.95 -20.96 -4.36
CA ALA A 432 19.93 -20.40 -3.48
C ALA A 432 20.52 -20.00 -2.12
N SER A 433 21.31 -20.89 -1.51
CA SER A 433 22.01 -20.62 -0.25
C SER A 433 22.98 -19.45 -0.38
N LEU A 434 23.77 -19.39 -1.45
CA LEU A 434 24.74 -18.32 -1.68
C LEU A 434 24.05 -16.95 -1.82
N VAL A 435 22.95 -16.87 -2.57
CA VAL A 435 22.17 -15.64 -2.72
C VAL A 435 21.47 -15.26 -1.42
N ALA A 436 20.98 -16.23 -0.65
CA ALA A 436 20.38 -16.00 0.67
C ALA A 436 21.41 -15.48 1.67
N ASP A 437 22.60 -16.08 1.73
CA ASP A 437 23.70 -15.64 2.58
C ASP A 437 24.14 -14.21 2.27
N HIS A 438 24.30 -13.88 0.98
CA HIS A 438 24.64 -12.53 0.54
C HIS A 438 23.59 -11.49 1.00
N ARG A 439 22.29 -11.84 0.94
CA ARG A 439 21.22 -10.99 1.50
C ARG A 439 21.34 -10.87 3.01
N GLN A 440 21.48 -12.00 3.71
CA GLN A 440 21.48 -12.05 5.16
C GLN A 440 22.67 -11.26 5.75
N TYR A 441 23.87 -11.39 5.19
CA TYR A 441 25.03 -10.62 5.67
C TYR A 441 24.85 -9.11 5.49
N LEU A 442 24.21 -8.65 4.41
CA LEU A 442 23.87 -7.23 4.25
C LEU A 442 22.89 -6.75 5.32
N GLU A 443 21.83 -7.53 5.57
CA GLU A 443 20.85 -7.19 6.60
C GLU A 443 21.50 -7.18 7.99
N ASP A 444 22.40 -8.11 8.29
CA ASP A 444 23.14 -8.13 9.56
C ASP A 444 24.06 -6.92 9.71
N LEU A 445 24.73 -6.49 8.64
CA LEU A 445 25.49 -5.23 8.66
C LEU A 445 24.59 -4.02 8.90
N ARG A 446 23.40 -3.95 8.28
CA ARG A 446 22.42 -2.88 8.54
C ARG A 446 21.95 -2.88 9.99
N ARG A 447 21.70 -4.05 10.59
CA ARG A 447 21.40 -4.18 12.02
C ARG A 447 22.51 -3.58 12.88
N LEU A 448 23.77 -3.86 12.54
CA LEU A 448 24.91 -3.30 13.27
C LEU A 448 25.05 -1.77 13.14
N GLN A 449 24.50 -1.14 12.09
CA GLN A 449 24.52 0.32 11.94
C GLN A 449 23.60 1.04 12.92
N SER A 450 22.52 0.40 13.37
CA SER A 450 21.57 1.00 14.32
C SER A 450 22.09 0.99 15.76
N LEU A 451 23.10 0.16 16.07
CA LEU A 451 23.58 -0.03 17.44
C LEU A 451 24.11 1.21 18.13
N PRO A 452 24.90 2.11 17.49
CA PRO A 452 25.36 3.31 18.16
C PRO A 452 24.19 4.20 18.60
N LEU A 453 23.15 4.29 17.78
CA LEU A 453 21.94 5.02 18.12
C LEU A 453 21.22 4.37 19.31
N TRP A 454 21.06 3.04 19.30
CA TRP A 454 20.44 2.32 20.42
C TRP A 454 21.20 2.49 21.72
N LEU A 455 22.53 2.34 21.70
CA LEU A 455 23.38 2.54 22.87
C LEU A 455 23.29 3.98 23.39
N GLU A 456 23.20 4.96 22.49
CA GLU A 456 23.02 6.36 22.89
C GLU A 456 21.65 6.61 23.51
N THR A 457 20.57 6.15 22.88
CA THR A 457 19.21 6.23 23.43
C THR A 457 19.14 5.63 24.84
N ILE A 458 19.76 4.46 25.04
CA ILE A 458 19.76 3.77 26.34
C ILE A 458 20.67 4.47 27.34
N ARG A 459 21.81 5.02 26.91
CA ARG A 459 22.70 5.80 27.78
C ARG A 459 22.01 7.07 28.28
N GLN A 460 21.20 7.71 27.44
CA GLN A 460 20.43 8.89 27.81
C GLN A 460 19.27 8.55 28.75
N ALA A 461 18.52 7.49 28.47
CA ALA A 461 17.37 7.10 29.27
C ALA A 461 17.76 6.43 30.60
N ALA A 462 18.73 5.51 30.57
CA ALA A 462 19.08 4.65 31.70
C ALA A 462 20.60 4.46 31.83
N PRO A 463 21.35 5.48 32.30
CA PRO A 463 22.82 5.43 32.36
C PRO A 463 23.37 4.20 33.11
N ARG A 464 22.67 3.74 34.16
CA ARG A 464 23.07 2.56 34.96
C ARG A 464 22.87 1.23 34.22
N ALA A 465 21.91 1.14 33.30
CA ALA A 465 21.63 -0.07 32.53
C ALA A 465 22.50 -0.19 31.27
N ALA A 466 23.09 0.92 30.80
CA ALA A 466 23.88 0.95 29.56
C ALA A 466 25.05 -0.03 29.53
N GLY A 467 25.72 -0.26 30.66
CA GLY A 467 26.83 -1.21 30.79
C GLY A 467 26.42 -2.67 30.55
N PRO A 468 25.52 -3.24 31.39
CA PRO A 468 24.96 -4.58 31.19
C PRO A 468 24.34 -4.77 29.80
N PHE A 469 23.54 -3.79 29.34
CA PHE A 469 22.94 -3.81 28.02
C PHE A 469 24.00 -3.91 26.90
N GLY A 470 25.07 -3.10 26.97
CA GLY A 470 26.19 -3.19 26.03
C GLY A 470 26.93 -4.54 26.10
N GLY A 471 26.96 -5.18 27.26
CA GLY A 471 27.42 -6.56 27.45
C GLY A 471 26.59 -7.55 26.63
N GLN A 472 25.26 -7.54 26.81
CA GLN A 472 24.35 -8.42 26.08
C GLN A 472 24.39 -8.17 24.56
N LEU A 473 24.46 -6.92 24.15
CA LEU A 473 24.54 -6.57 22.73
C LEU A 473 25.81 -7.13 22.08
N ARG A 474 26.95 -7.07 22.78
CA ARG A 474 28.19 -7.72 22.32
C ARG A 474 28.03 -9.22 22.15
N GLN A 475 27.32 -9.89 23.06
CA GLN A 475 27.05 -11.32 22.96
C GLN A 475 26.20 -11.64 21.72
N LEU A 476 25.08 -10.94 21.51
CA LEU A 476 24.22 -11.12 20.32
C LEU A 476 25.00 -10.93 19.02
N ILE A 477 25.90 -9.95 18.97
CA ILE A 477 26.71 -9.65 17.79
C ILE A 477 27.78 -10.70 17.55
N SER A 478 28.38 -11.24 18.62
CA SER A 478 29.25 -12.41 18.52
C SER A 478 28.49 -13.60 17.93
N ASP A 479 27.24 -13.80 18.37
CA ASP A 479 26.37 -14.89 17.93
C ASP A 479 25.87 -14.75 16.49
N LEU A 480 25.75 -13.52 15.96
CA LEU A 480 25.53 -13.30 14.52
C LEU A 480 26.64 -13.92 13.66
N GLY A 481 27.87 -13.96 14.18
CA GLY A 481 29.01 -14.57 13.50
C GLY A 481 29.13 -16.09 13.70
N ALA A 482 28.21 -16.72 14.43
CA ALA A 482 28.21 -18.15 14.75
C ALA A 482 27.01 -18.85 14.08
N PRO A 483 27.20 -19.70 13.05
CA PRO A 483 26.11 -20.26 12.25
C PRO A 483 24.98 -20.92 13.06
N SER A 484 25.31 -21.67 14.12
CA SER A 484 24.32 -22.37 14.96
C SER A 484 23.49 -21.47 15.86
N ARG A 485 23.94 -20.23 16.14
CA ARG A 485 23.24 -19.27 17.02
C ARG A 485 22.74 -18.03 16.28
N ARG A 486 23.15 -17.84 15.03
CA ARG A 486 22.82 -16.67 14.21
C ARG A 486 21.33 -16.39 14.15
N HIS A 487 20.49 -17.40 13.88
CA HIS A 487 19.05 -17.21 13.77
C HIS A 487 18.43 -16.64 15.06
N ALA A 488 18.80 -17.17 16.23
CA ALA A 488 18.34 -16.65 17.51
C ALA A 488 18.84 -15.22 17.77
N ALA A 489 20.09 -14.92 17.40
CA ALA A 489 20.65 -13.57 17.51
C ALA A 489 19.94 -12.56 16.60
N VAL A 490 19.64 -12.93 15.36
CA VAL A 490 18.84 -12.11 14.41
C VAL A 490 17.47 -11.80 15.02
N GLN A 491 16.76 -12.81 15.50
CA GLN A 491 15.43 -12.62 16.12
C GLN A 491 15.49 -11.71 17.35
N ALA A 492 16.52 -11.86 18.19
CA ALA A 492 16.71 -11.02 19.37
C ALA A 492 16.99 -9.57 18.97
N ILE A 493 17.85 -9.33 17.99
CA ILE A 493 18.18 -7.98 17.50
C ILE A 493 16.97 -7.33 16.83
N ASP A 494 16.19 -8.06 16.02
CA ASP A 494 14.98 -7.54 15.40
C ASP A 494 13.87 -7.26 16.41
N ARG A 495 13.79 -8.06 17.48
CA ARG A 495 12.91 -7.78 18.61
C ARG A 495 13.34 -6.50 19.33
N LEU A 496 14.63 -6.35 19.59
CA LEU A 496 15.19 -5.17 20.23
C LEU A 496 14.97 -3.90 19.40
N ASP A 497 15.21 -3.92 18.09
CA ASP A 497 14.97 -2.76 17.20
C ASP A 497 13.50 -2.32 17.27
N ARG A 498 12.58 -3.27 17.14
CA ARG A 498 11.14 -2.98 17.25
C ARG A 498 10.79 -2.39 18.61
N GLN A 499 11.29 -2.98 19.69
CA GLN A 499 11.00 -2.48 21.05
C GLN A 499 11.59 -1.09 21.29
N ILE A 500 12.82 -0.81 20.86
CA ILE A 500 13.41 0.53 21.01
C ILE A 500 12.57 1.55 20.24
N ARG A 501 12.17 1.26 18.99
CA ARG A 501 11.32 2.15 18.20
C ARG A 501 9.94 2.37 18.82
N SER A 502 9.37 1.35 19.44
CA SER A 502 8.06 1.43 20.11
C SER A 502 8.12 2.14 21.46
N TYR A 503 9.22 2.00 22.20
CA TYR A 503 9.31 2.44 23.60
C TYR A 503 10.04 3.79 23.77
N PHE A 504 10.65 4.34 22.70
CA PHE A 504 11.42 5.60 22.74
C PHE A 504 11.18 6.53 21.54
N PRO A 505 10.31 7.56 21.69
CA PRO A 505 9.29 7.71 22.72
C PRO A 505 8.08 6.81 22.43
N MET A 506 7.28 6.51 23.46
CA MET A 506 5.98 5.87 23.25
C MET A 506 5.00 6.84 22.58
N PRO A 507 4.02 6.30 21.81
CA PRO A 507 2.85 7.07 21.37
C PRO A 507 2.22 7.77 22.57
N PHE A 508 1.72 9.01 22.44
CA PHE A 508 1.03 9.74 23.52
C PHE A 508 1.85 10.07 24.80
N GLU A 509 3.10 9.61 24.93
CA GLU A 509 3.95 9.84 26.12
C GLU A 509 4.15 11.34 26.41
N ARG A 510 4.43 12.13 25.37
CA ARG A 510 4.60 13.58 25.52
C ARG A 510 3.35 14.26 26.09
N ARG A 511 2.15 13.83 25.67
CA ARG A 511 0.89 14.39 26.18
C ARG A 511 0.63 14.01 27.65
N LEU A 512 1.06 12.82 28.08
CA LEU A 512 1.06 12.47 29.50
C LEU A 512 1.99 13.38 30.30
N ILE A 513 3.22 13.59 29.82
CA ILE A 513 4.23 14.41 30.51
C ILE A 513 3.79 15.88 30.57
N ASP A 514 3.26 16.42 29.46
CA ASP A 514 2.88 17.82 29.35
C ASP A 514 1.56 18.15 30.10
N GLY A 515 0.86 17.15 30.64
CA GLY A 515 -0.43 17.35 31.30
C GLY A 515 -1.55 17.79 30.37
N ASP A 516 -1.54 17.27 29.12
CA ASP A 516 -2.55 17.60 28.12
C ASP A 516 -3.96 17.25 28.64
N ARG A 517 -4.95 18.09 28.33
CA ARG A 517 -6.35 17.85 28.71
C ARG A 517 -6.84 16.47 28.25
N ALA A 518 -6.47 16.03 27.05
CA ALA A 518 -6.83 14.70 26.54
C ALA A 518 -6.21 13.59 27.40
N ALA A 519 -4.96 13.76 27.83
CA ALA A 519 -4.27 12.84 28.73
C ALA A 519 -4.96 12.78 30.10
N ILE A 520 -5.24 13.92 30.72
CA ILE A 520 -5.94 14.00 32.02
C ILE A 520 -7.30 13.28 31.95
N ILE A 521 -8.06 13.51 30.87
CA ILE A 521 -9.39 12.88 30.70
C ILE A 521 -9.27 11.37 30.52
N ALA A 522 -8.33 10.92 29.66
CA ALA A 522 -8.13 9.51 29.32
C ALA A 522 -7.63 8.69 30.52
N THR A 523 -6.73 9.25 31.33
CA THR A 523 -6.20 8.57 32.52
C THR A 523 -7.05 8.76 33.77
N GLY A 524 -8.02 9.68 33.75
CA GLY A 524 -8.86 10.01 34.90
C GLY A 524 -8.10 10.77 35.98
N GLY A 525 -7.14 11.61 35.56
CA GLY A 525 -6.25 12.36 36.43
C GLY A 525 -4.88 11.72 36.65
N LEU A 526 -4.75 10.41 36.43
CA LEU A 526 -3.53 9.62 36.74
C LEU A 526 -2.39 9.74 35.71
N HIS A 527 -2.31 10.85 35.00
CA HIS A 527 -1.39 11.03 33.87
C HIS A 527 0.09 11.10 34.31
N GLU A 528 0.39 11.81 35.40
CA GLU A 528 1.73 11.91 35.95
C GLU A 528 2.19 10.56 36.53
N GLU A 529 1.33 9.89 37.30
CA GLU A 529 1.63 8.59 37.89
C GLU A 529 1.85 7.52 36.81
N LEU A 530 1.03 7.54 35.75
CA LEU A 530 1.21 6.63 34.63
C LEU A 530 2.53 6.89 33.89
N ALA A 531 2.91 8.17 33.69
CA ALA A 531 4.21 8.51 33.10
C ALA A 531 5.38 7.98 33.95
N VAL A 532 5.29 8.11 35.28
CA VAL A 532 6.29 7.56 36.21
C VAL A 532 6.38 6.03 36.12
N VAL A 533 5.24 5.33 36.04
CA VAL A 533 5.20 3.87 35.89
C VAL A 533 5.82 3.42 34.57
N ILE A 534 5.56 4.12 33.47
CA ILE A 534 6.16 3.82 32.16
C ILE A 534 7.69 3.96 32.25
N GLU A 535 8.19 5.03 32.85
CA GLU A 535 9.63 5.24 33.01
C GLU A 535 10.27 4.16 33.91
N GLN A 536 9.64 3.83 35.03
CA GLN A 536 10.13 2.74 35.91
C GLN A 536 10.14 1.39 35.19
N GLN A 537 9.07 1.07 34.44
CA GLN A 537 8.99 -0.18 33.70
C GLN A 537 10.01 -0.25 32.57
N ARG A 538 10.28 0.86 31.90
CA ARG A 538 11.34 0.99 30.90
C ARG A 538 12.71 0.67 31.49
N LEU A 539 13.01 1.12 32.71
CA LEU A 539 14.25 0.77 33.42
C LEU A 539 14.33 -0.72 33.75
N LEU A 540 13.23 -1.32 34.22
CA LEU A 540 13.17 -2.76 34.50
C LEU A 540 13.35 -3.60 33.23
N TRP A 541 12.68 -3.23 32.15
CA TRP A 541 12.82 -3.86 30.83
C TRP A 541 14.26 -3.76 30.31
N LEU A 542 14.92 -2.61 30.45
CA LEU A 542 16.34 -2.45 30.07
C LEU A 542 17.28 -3.30 30.93
N ALA A 543 17.01 -3.42 32.23
CA ALA A 543 17.77 -4.27 33.13
C ALA A 543 17.63 -5.75 32.75
N ALA A 544 16.40 -6.21 32.47
CA ALA A 544 16.12 -7.57 32.01
C ALA A 544 16.84 -7.87 30.69
N TRP A 545 16.80 -6.95 29.72
CA TRP A 545 17.60 -7.05 28.50
C TRP A 545 19.10 -7.16 28.78
N GLY A 546 19.63 -6.35 29.70
CA GLY A 546 21.03 -6.40 30.10
C GLY A 546 21.45 -7.72 30.75
N ALA A 547 20.51 -8.41 31.40
CA ALA A 547 20.70 -9.75 31.96
C ALA A 547 20.48 -10.87 30.93
N GLY A 548 19.94 -10.57 29.74
CA GLY A 548 19.54 -11.55 28.73
C GLY A 548 18.19 -12.22 29.04
N GLU A 549 17.39 -11.64 29.91
CA GLU A 549 16.06 -12.12 30.33
C GLU A 549 14.98 -11.33 29.58
N LEU A 550 14.10 -12.01 28.86
CA LEU A 550 13.00 -11.40 28.07
C LEU A 550 11.63 -11.72 28.66
N GLY A 551 11.56 -11.84 29.99
CA GLY A 551 10.40 -12.32 30.73
C GLY A 551 9.28 -11.30 30.88
N ASP A 552 8.73 -11.24 32.09
CA ASP A 552 7.52 -10.50 32.41
C ASP A 552 7.66 -8.99 32.19
N GLU A 553 8.88 -8.45 32.34
CA GLU A 553 9.17 -7.03 32.16
C GLU A 553 8.90 -6.57 30.72
N GLY A 554 9.24 -7.42 29.73
CA GLY A 554 8.97 -7.16 28.33
C GLY A 554 7.48 -7.24 27.99
N THR A 555 6.78 -8.21 28.57
CA THR A 555 5.33 -8.38 28.38
C THR A 555 4.54 -7.21 28.94
N ARG A 556 4.92 -6.73 30.13
CA ARG A 556 4.32 -5.54 30.74
C ARG A 556 4.62 -4.29 29.92
N MET A 557 5.85 -4.10 29.47
CA MET A 557 6.23 -2.94 28.66
C MET A 557 5.46 -2.88 27.33
N GLU A 558 5.29 -4.03 26.67
CA GLU A 558 4.44 -4.17 25.49
C GLU A 558 2.98 -3.81 25.80
N THR A 559 2.45 -4.22 26.94
CA THR A 559 1.07 -3.90 27.33
C THR A 559 0.89 -2.40 27.60
N LEU A 560 1.86 -1.76 28.25
CA LEU A 560 1.88 -0.29 28.43
C LEU A 560 1.96 0.43 27.07
N TYR A 561 2.83 0.00 26.17
CA TYR A 561 2.89 0.54 24.81
C TYR A 561 1.54 0.47 24.08
N ARG A 562 0.83 -0.67 24.21
CA ARG A 562 -0.49 -0.83 23.60
C ARG A 562 -1.53 0.10 24.22
N LEU A 563 -1.51 0.28 25.54
CA LEU A 563 -2.37 1.26 26.21
C LEU A 563 -2.10 2.67 25.66
N MET A 564 -0.83 3.04 25.54
CA MET A 564 -0.39 4.34 25.03
C MET A 564 -0.79 4.57 23.56
N GLN A 565 -0.71 3.55 22.72
CA GLN A 565 -1.20 3.60 21.34
C GLN A 565 -2.72 3.83 21.29
N ILE A 566 -3.49 3.07 22.10
CA ILE A 566 -4.95 3.24 22.18
C ILE A 566 -5.30 4.66 22.65
N MET A 567 -4.57 5.21 23.62
CA MET A 567 -4.77 6.60 24.04
C MET A 567 -4.49 7.61 22.91
N ALA A 568 -3.42 7.39 22.13
CA ALA A 568 -3.09 8.23 20.97
C ALA A 568 -4.22 8.22 19.94
N ASP A 569 -4.69 7.02 19.59
CA ASP A 569 -5.74 6.82 18.60
C ASP A 569 -7.09 7.36 19.10
N SER A 570 -7.42 7.13 20.37
CA SER A 570 -8.63 7.67 21.02
C SER A 570 -8.61 9.20 21.07
N ALA A 571 -7.47 9.81 21.38
CA ALA A 571 -7.37 11.27 21.43
C ALA A 571 -7.56 11.90 20.05
N ARG A 572 -7.03 11.28 18.99
CA ARG A 572 -7.30 11.71 17.61
C ARG A 572 -8.80 11.65 17.30
N LEU A 573 -9.46 10.54 17.62
CA LEU A 573 -10.90 10.39 17.41
C LEU A 573 -11.71 11.47 18.14
N LEU A 574 -11.37 11.76 19.40
CA LEU A 574 -12.06 12.77 20.22
C LEU A 574 -11.75 14.21 19.79
N GLU A 575 -10.59 14.46 19.19
CA GLU A 575 -10.27 15.75 18.56
C GLU A 575 -11.06 15.92 17.26
N THR A 576 -11.26 14.85 16.50
CA THR A 576 -12.06 14.82 15.28
C THR A 576 -13.57 14.80 15.56
N ASP A 577 -14.06 14.53 16.77
CA ASP A 577 -15.51 14.51 17.09
C ASP A 577 -16.22 15.84 16.73
N ALA A 578 -15.51 16.97 16.76
CA ALA A 578 -16.03 18.25 16.27
C ALA A 578 -16.27 18.23 14.75
N ASP A 579 -15.33 17.66 13.99
CA ASP A 579 -15.41 17.48 12.54
C ASP A 579 -16.35 16.32 12.17
N ALA A 580 -16.52 15.31 13.03
CA ALA A 580 -17.42 14.18 12.82
C ALA A 580 -18.88 14.60 12.96
N ILE A 581 -19.22 15.48 13.91
CA ILE A 581 -20.54 16.13 13.98
C ILE A 581 -20.80 16.97 12.72
N GLU A 582 -19.75 17.57 12.15
CA GLU A 582 -19.83 18.29 10.89
C GLU A 582 -19.95 17.33 9.69
N LEU A 583 -19.22 16.22 9.63
CA LEU A 583 -19.35 15.19 8.60
C LEU A 583 -20.69 14.45 8.67
N ASP A 584 -21.22 14.16 9.86
CA ASP A 584 -22.54 13.57 10.09
C ASP A 584 -23.67 14.46 9.53
N ARG A 585 -23.49 15.79 9.67
CA ARG A 585 -24.39 16.80 9.09
C ARG A 585 -24.36 16.85 7.55
N TRP A 586 -23.26 16.45 6.91
CA TRP A 586 -23.05 16.67 5.47
C TRP A 586 -23.05 15.38 4.65
N ALA A 587 -22.69 14.23 5.25
CA ALA A 587 -22.56 12.95 4.58
C ALA A 587 -23.72 11.97 4.85
N ALA A 588 -24.69 12.33 5.72
CA ALA A 588 -25.82 11.48 6.11
C ALA A 588 -25.39 10.05 6.52
N TRP A 589 -24.25 9.94 7.21
CA TRP A 589 -23.91 8.71 7.92
C TRP A 589 -24.97 8.60 9.03
N GLU A 590 -25.81 7.58 9.06
CA GLU A 590 -26.75 7.39 10.19
C GLU A 590 -25.97 6.86 11.41
N LEU A 591 -24.90 7.57 11.81
CA LEU A 591 -24.21 7.28 13.06
C LEU A 591 -24.98 7.95 14.18
N ASP A 592 -25.79 7.16 14.88
CA ASP A 592 -26.50 7.59 16.08
C ASP A 592 -25.51 8.29 17.04
N ALA A 593 -25.63 9.61 17.17
CA ALA A 593 -24.77 10.41 18.03
C ALA A 593 -24.78 9.91 19.48
N ALA A 594 -25.90 9.35 19.95
CA ALA A 594 -25.98 8.74 21.29
C ALA A 594 -25.14 7.45 21.37
N MET A 595 -25.10 6.66 20.29
CA MET A 595 -24.22 5.49 20.17
C MET A 595 -22.75 5.90 20.19
N MET A 596 -22.35 6.92 19.41
CA MET A 596 -20.97 7.42 19.40
C MET A 596 -20.56 8.00 20.76
N GLN A 597 -21.43 8.77 21.41
CA GLN A 597 -21.19 9.25 22.78
C GLN A 597 -21.05 8.11 23.79
N ARG A 598 -21.87 7.06 23.67
CA ARG A 598 -21.79 5.87 24.52
C ARG A 598 -20.47 5.14 24.33
N ILE A 599 -20.05 4.94 23.07
CA ILE A 599 -18.76 4.34 22.73
C ILE A 599 -17.62 5.16 23.31
N GLY A 600 -17.60 6.48 23.05
CA GLY A 600 -16.56 7.37 23.57
C GLY A 600 -16.52 7.40 25.10
N THR A 601 -17.67 7.21 25.76
CA THR A 601 -17.74 7.08 27.23
C THR A 601 -17.22 5.73 27.73
N ASP A 602 -17.59 4.62 27.09
CA ASP A 602 -17.08 3.29 27.44
C ASP A 602 -15.57 3.21 27.24
N LEU A 603 -15.06 3.71 26.11
CA LEU A 603 -13.63 3.78 25.81
C LEU A 603 -12.87 4.60 26.87
N ARG A 604 -13.35 5.81 27.21
CA ARG A 604 -12.75 6.62 28.27
C ARG A 604 -12.76 5.91 29.63
N ASN A 605 -13.86 5.25 30.00
CA ASN A 605 -13.94 4.52 31.25
C ASN A 605 -12.95 3.34 31.29
N ARG A 606 -12.80 2.61 30.19
CA ARG A 606 -11.81 1.52 30.09
C ARG A 606 -10.38 2.03 30.12
N LEU A 607 -10.08 3.14 29.45
CA LEU A 607 -8.77 3.79 29.52
C LEU A 607 -8.43 4.21 30.96
N ARG A 608 -9.39 4.74 31.71
CA ARG A 608 -9.22 5.06 33.13
C ARG A 608 -8.95 3.83 33.99
N LEU A 609 -9.70 2.75 33.76
CA LEU A 609 -9.51 1.48 34.47
C LEU A 609 -8.14 0.86 34.14
N ALA A 610 -7.73 0.87 32.87
CA ALA A 610 -6.42 0.40 32.44
C ALA A 610 -5.29 1.23 33.03
N SER A 611 -5.43 2.57 33.05
CA SER A 611 -4.46 3.48 33.67
C SER A 611 -4.34 3.23 35.16
N LYS A 612 -5.46 3.08 35.85
CA LYS A 612 -5.49 2.74 37.28
C LYS A 612 -4.81 1.39 37.54
N ALA A 613 -5.12 0.36 36.75
CA ALA A 613 -4.52 -0.97 36.89
C ALA A 613 -2.99 -0.92 36.66
N ALA A 614 -2.53 -0.15 35.65
CA ALA A 614 -1.11 0.07 35.42
C ALA A 614 -0.42 0.72 36.64
N VAL A 615 -1.05 1.75 37.22
CA VAL A 615 -0.53 2.49 38.38
C VAL A 615 -0.53 1.64 39.66
N THR A 616 -1.52 0.78 39.86
CA THR A 616 -1.60 -0.11 41.03
C THR A 616 -0.88 -1.45 40.85
N ASP A 617 -0.10 -1.60 39.79
CA ASP A 617 0.62 -2.84 39.45
C ASP A 617 -0.28 -4.09 39.27
N ASP A 618 -1.52 -3.89 38.83
CA ASP A 618 -2.44 -4.98 38.51
C ASP A 618 -2.27 -5.41 37.04
N GLN A 619 -1.32 -6.32 36.80
CA GLN A 619 -1.01 -6.82 35.46
C GLN A 619 -2.19 -7.50 34.78
N GLY A 620 -2.96 -8.29 35.55
CA GLY A 620 -4.14 -8.99 35.05
C GLY A 620 -5.22 -8.01 34.62
N GLY A 621 -5.52 -7.04 35.48
CA GLY A 621 -6.48 -5.98 35.18
C GLY A 621 -6.06 -5.11 34.01
N LEU A 622 -4.79 -4.74 33.91
CA LEU A 622 -4.25 -3.95 32.78
C LEU A 622 -4.41 -4.72 31.45
N ALA A 623 -3.94 -5.96 31.39
CA ALA A 623 -4.02 -6.79 30.19
C ALA A 623 -5.49 -7.04 29.77
N GLU A 624 -6.38 -7.30 30.73
CA GLU A 624 -7.81 -7.48 30.49
C GLU A 624 -8.45 -6.23 29.88
N GLN A 625 -8.20 -5.03 30.43
CA GLN A 625 -8.79 -3.81 29.90
C GLN A 625 -8.26 -3.48 28.50
N VAL A 626 -6.95 -3.61 28.25
CA VAL A 626 -6.35 -3.40 26.93
C VAL A 626 -6.95 -4.37 25.89
N SER A 627 -7.10 -5.65 26.27
CA SER A 627 -7.71 -6.66 25.40
C SER A 627 -9.17 -6.34 25.08
N ARG A 628 -9.95 -5.88 26.08
CA ARG A 628 -11.35 -5.52 25.90
C ARG A 628 -11.53 -4.29 25.03
N ILE A 629 -10.66 -3.29 25.15
CA ILE A 629 -10.70 -2.11 24.28
C ILE A 629 -10.51 -2.54 22.82
N ARG A 630 -9.49 -3.34 22.53
CA ARG A 630 -9.24 -3.84 21.17
C ARG A 630 -10.37 -4.70 20.61
N ALA A 631 -10.92 -5.60 21.43
CA ALA A 631 -12.09 -6.38 21.02
C ALA A 631 -13.30 -5.48 20.74
N GLY A 632 -13.49 -4.42 21.55
CA GLY A 632 -14.50 -3.40 21.34
C GLY A 632 -14.29 -2.58 20.06
N GLU A 633 -13.05 -2.19 19.75
CA GLU A 633 -12.69 -1.52 18.49
C GLU A 633 -12.99 -2.40 17.28
N THR A 634 -12.61 -3.68 17.31
CA THR A 634 -12.92 -4.61 16.21
C THR A 634 -14.43 -4.81 16.05
N ALA A 635 -15.17 -4.95 17.16
CA ALA A 635 -16.63 -5.06 17.12
C ALA A 635 -17.29 -3.79 16.60
N LEU A 636 -16.75 -2.62 16.94
CA LEU A 636 -17.22 -1.33 16.46
C LEU A 636 -16.96 -1.19 14.96
N ILE A 637 -15.74 -1.48 14.49
CA ILE A 637 -15.41 -1.47 13.06
C ILE A 637 -16.31 -2.44 12.31
N SER A 638 -16.51 -3.65 12.82
CA SER A 638 -17.42 -4.63 12.22
C SER A 638 -18.88 -4.16 12.21
N THR A 639 -19.35 -3.48 13.27
CA THR A 639 -20.71 -2.93 13.34
C THR A 639 -20.88 -1.74 12.40
N LEU A 640 -19.86 -0.91 12.25
CA LEU A 640 -19.82 0.18 11.27
C LEU A 640 -19.88 -0.39 9.86
N LEU A 641 -19.06 -1.40 9.54
CA LEU A 641 -19.05 -2.06 8.23
C LEU A 641 -20.38 -2.77 7.94
N ALA A 642 -20.96 -3.49 8.90
CA ALA A 642 -22.25 -4.17 8.74
C ALA A 642 -23.46 -3.23 8.63
N ARG A 643 -23.31 -1.94 8.97
CA ARG A 643 -24.31 -0.90 8.68
C ARG A 643 -24.04 -0.16 7.37
N LEU A 644 -22.83 -0.30 6.82
CA LEU A 644 -22.45 0.23 5.52
C LEU A 644 -22.84 -0.74 4.39
N ASP A 645 -22.92 -2.03 4.67
CA ASP A 645 -23.62 -3.06 3.89
C ASP A 645 -25.15 -2.92 4.07
#